data_AF-A0A349ETF9-F1
#
_entry.id   AF-A0A349ETF9-F1
#
_cell.length_a   1.000
_cell.length_b   1.000
_cell.length_c   1.000
_cell.angle_alpha   90.00
_cell.angle_beta   90.00
_cell.angle_gamma   90.00
#
_symmetry.space_group_name_H-M   'P 1'
#
loop_
_entity.id
_entity.type
_entity.pdbx_description
1 polymer ?
#
loop_
_entity_poly.entity_id
_entity_poly.type
_entity_poly.pdbx_seq_one_letter_code
_entity_poly.pdbx_strand_id
1 'polypeptide(L)'
;MSTLELNHVYKVYPNGMKAVNDFSMKVKDKEFIVFVGPSGCGKSTTLRMIAGLEEITSGDIRIDGQIVNDVEPKERDIAMVFQNYALYPHMSVYDNIAFGLKLKHLPKEIIDKKVKEAAEILGLTDYLKRKPKAMSGGQRQRVALGRAIVREPKIFLLDEPLSNLDAKLRASMRSEISKLHNKLKTTFIYVTHDQVEAMTLGTRVVVMKDGFVQQIDTPRNLYRFPINKFVAGFIGTPQMNFFRGTLNREKDNVTIKLNVKGNSFIAPISLFRKVSPTYLDGNKEVVLGLRCEHISIDTNKYEWKTKAKVSHVEELGVETQIYADLNLDDETIIGNADTKIIIKAPTGTNYEAGTIIDVSLGLAHLKMFDAATEYSINPRLPLSMSTTCSIKKGKLSIYGSSISIPKALSYEDGDYVIEIPTSSIRKGGKITCNIVDKDILEDKIVYTLENNSNFLFLVGNVNETHEINDVIKIDVDLKTCTLKNDKNTYQALNLVNVLTASVIKNSLMVEHHDQKGKPFKRKEYYCTLKTSNHILQTNKDLGFNLLSLKEKKIFKDDIEIHFTPYDAFFTDKDDGIECEVKEILDFGDELFATCYVNGIKIFIKCDKNTKLGPNKFTINLENVAIYSIGKSLRLA
;
A
#
# COMPACT_ATOMS: atom_id res chain seq x y z
N MET A 1 -8.61 6.70 22.88
CA MET A 1 -8.08 6.01 21.69
C MET A 1 -8.51 6.85 20.51
N SER A 2 -7.57 7.23 19.64
CA SER A 2 -7.83 8.05 18.46
C SER A 2 -7.48 7.27 17.20
N THR A 3 -8.47 6.94 16.37
CA THR A 3 -8.24 6.29 15.06
C THR A 3 -8.45 7.28 13.92
N LEU A 4 -7.66 7.13 12.86
CA LEU A 4 -7.82 7.87 11.62
C LEU A 4 -7.95 6.87 10.48
N GLU A 5 -8.98 7.01 9.66
CA GLU A 5 -9.18 6.20 8.45
C GLU A 5 -9.31 7.14 7.26
N LEU A 6 -8.55 6.86 6.21
CA LEU A 6 -8.75 7.41 4.87
C LEU A 6 -9.25 6.25 4.03
N ASN A 7 -10.45 6.37 3.46
CA ASN A 7 -11.08 5.33 2.65
C ASN A 7 -11.30 5.90 1.24
N HIS A 8 -10.52 5.41 0.28
CA HIS A 8 -10.59 5.78 -1.13
C HIS A 8 -10.58 7.29 -1.37
N VAL A 9 -9.69 8.02 -0.70
CA VAL A 9 -9.65 9.49 -0.72
C VAL A 9 -9.00 10.01 -1.99
N TYR A 10 -9.71 10.88 -2.71
CA TYR A 10 -9.20 11.56 -3.91
C TYR A 10 -9.18 13.08 -3.75
N LYS A 11 -8.20 13.71 -4.41
CA LYS A 11 -8.16 15.16 -4.64
C LYS A 11 -7.93 15.46 -6.11
N VAL A 12 -8.89 16.14 -6.74
CA VAL A 12 -8.77 16.70 -8.08
C VAL A 12 -8.92 18.22 -7.97
N TYR A 13 -7.94 18.96 -8.47
CA TYR A 13 -8.02 20.43 -8.55
C TYR A 13 -8.84 20.87 -9.78
N PRO A 14 -9.37 22.11 -9.82
CA PRO A 14 -10.23 22.59 -10.91
C PRO A 14 -9.61 22.53 -12.32
N ASN A 15 -8.28 22.46 -12.43
CA ASN A 15 -7.53 22.27 -13.67
C ASN A 15 -7.47 20.79 -14.14
N GLY A 16 -8.16 19.87 -13.46
CA GLY A 16 -8.14 18.43 -13.76
C GLY A 16 -6.96 17.67 -13.16
N MET A 17 -6.02 18.34 -12.47
CA MET A 17 -4.88 17.67 -11.84
C MET A 17 -5.34 16.80 -10.67
N LYS A 18 -5.22 15.48 -10.80
CA LYS A 18 -5.45 14.53 -9.71
C LYS A 18 -4.24 14.49 -8.77
N ALA A 19 -4.25 15.33 -7.73
CA ALA A 19 -3.15 15.49 -6.79
C ALA A 19 -3.06 14.39 -5.72
N VAL A 20 -4.17 13.70 -5.44
CA VAL A 20 -4.23 12.50 -4.60
C VAL A 20 -5.19 11.51 -5.27
N ASN A 21 -4.74 10.26 -5.45
CA ASN A 21 -5.46 9.20 -6.13
C ASN A 21 -5.62 7.99 -5.21
N ASP A 22 -6.87 7.60 -4.96
CA ASP A 22 -7.29 6.41 -4.23
C ASP A 22 -6.55 6.15 -2.90
N PHE A 23 -6.35 7.20 -2.10
CA PHE A 23 -5.62 7.07 -0.85
C PHE A 23 -6.46 6.32 0.17
N SER A 24 -6.08 5.07 0.44
CA SER A 24 -6.67 4.22 1.47
C SER A 24 -5.66 3.84 2.54
N MET A 25 -5.96 4.14 3.81
CA MET A 25 -5.13 3.79 4.97
C MET A 25 -5.94 3.85 6.27
N LYS A 26 -5.81 2.81 7.10
CA LYS A 26 -6.22 2.83 8.52
C LYS A 26 -5.01 3.08 9.41
N VAL A 27 -5.12 4.06 10.31
CA VAL A 27 -4.12 4.43 11.32
C VAL A 27 -4.66 4.04 12.71
N LYS A 28 -3.87 3.22 13.41
CA LYS A 28 -4.16 2.73 14.76
C LYS A 28 -3.82 3.81 15.79
N ASP A 29 -4.42 3.72 16.97
CA ASP A 29 -4.15 4.61 18.10
C ASP A 29 -2.63 4.63 18.39
N LYS A 30 -2.04 5.83 18.49
CA LYS A 30 -0.63 6.05 18.87
C LYS A 30 0.42 5.62 17.83
N GLU A 31 0.03 5.52 16.56
CA GLU A 31 1.00 5.37 15.47
C GLU A 31 1.68 6.70 15.10
N PHE A 32 2.94 6.60 14.69
CA PHE A 32 3.69 7.67 14.06
C PHE A 32 3.78 7.37 12.57
N ILE A 33 2.89 7.95 11.77
CA ILE A 33 2.88 7.77 10.33
C ILE A 33 3.72 8.86 9.66
N VAL A 34 4.69 8.46 8.84
CA VAL A 34 5.47 9.40 8.02
C VAL A 34 5.08 9.31 6.55
N PHE A 35 4.68 10.41 5.94
CA PHE A 35 4.49 10.52 4.49
C PHE A 35 5.80 11.00 3.85
N VAL A 36 6.30 10.26 2.86
CA VAL A 36 7.57 10.55 2.18
C VAL A 36 7.42 10.36 0.67
N GLY A 37 8.15 11.14 -0.12
CA GLY A 37 8.06 11.11 -1.59
C GLY A 37 8.55 12.40 -2.25
N PRO A 38 8.69 12.42 -3.59
CA PRO A 38 9.12 13.58 -4.37
C PRO A 38 8.27 14.84 -4.17
N SER A 39 8.76 15.97 -4.67
CA SER A 39 8.01 17.24 -4.63
C SER A 39 6.77 17.13 -5.50
N GLY A 40 5.63 17.64 -5.01
CA GLY A 40 4.35 17.59 -5.72
C GLY A 40 3.58 16.26 -5.63
N CYS A 41 4.10 15.19 -5.01
CA CYS A 41 3.42 13.89 -4.98
C CYS A 41 2.16 13.76 -4.07
N GLY A 42 1.63 14.88 -3.55
CA GLY A 42 0.36 14.92 -2.81
C GLY A 42 0.44 14.94 -1.26
N LYS A 43 1.63 14.76 -0.65
CA LYS A 43 1.79 14.60 0.81
C LYS A 43 1.10 15.68 1.67
N SER A 44 1.46 16.95 1.46
CA SER A 44 0.88 18.08 2.20
C SER A 44 -0.59 18.34 1.81
N THR A 45 -1.01 17.96 0.59
CA THR A 45 -2.43 17.99 0.18
C THR A 45 -3.24 17.00 1.01
N THR A 46 -2.78 15.74 1.16
CA THR A 46 -3.41 14.76 2.05
C THR A 46 -3.43 15.22 3.50
N LEU A 47 -2.32 15.79 3.99
CA LEU A 47 -2.24 16.33 5.36
C LEU A 47 -3.26 17.46 5.59
N ARG A 48 -3.44 18.36 4.61
CA ARG A 48 -4.43 19.45 4.67
C ARG A 48 -5.88 18.96 4.53
N MET A 49 -6.14 17.89 3.79
CA MET A 49 -7.46 17.26 3.74
C MET A 49 -7.85 16.64 5.08
N ILE A 50 -6.92 15.92 5.74
CA ILE A 50 -7.10 15.47 7.13
C ILE A 50 -7.37 16.69 8.04
N ALA A 51 -6.61 17.77 7.84
CA ALA A 51 -6.76 19.01 8.61
C ALA A 51 -8.08 19.78 8.36
N GLY A 52 -8.82 19.49 7.30
CA GLY A 52 -9.97 20.27 6.83
C GLY A 52 -9.59 21.61 6.20
N LEU A 53 -8.31 21.85 5.94
CA LEU A 53 -7.80 23.05 5.28
C LEU A 53 -7.83 22.94 3.75
N GLU A 54 -8.16 21.77 3.23
CA GLU A 54 -8.30 21.45 1.81
C GLU A 54 -9.53 20.54 1.64
N GLU A 55 -10.40 20.83 0.66
CA GLU A 55 -11.58 20.00 0.42
C GLU A 55 -11.23 18.65 -0.21
N ILE A 56 -11.97 17.59 0.14
CA ILE A 56 -11.88 16.24 -0.45
C ILE A 56 -12.76 16.18 -1.70
N THR A 57 -12.33 15.47 -2.76
CA THR A 57 -13.11 15.31 -3.99
C THR A 57 -14.02 14.06 -3.97
N SER A 58 -13.50 12.94 -3.46
CA SER A 58 -14.24 11.69 -3.27
C SER A 58 -13.60 10.89 -2.12
N GLY A 59 -14.34 9.93 -1.56
CA GLY A 59 -13.92 9.12 -0.42
C GLY A 59 -14.10 9.78 0.95
N ASP A 60 -13.88 9.01 2.00
CA ASP A 60 -14.11 9.42 3.39
C ASP A 60 -12.81 9.60 4.16
N ILE A 61 -12.73 10.65 4.98
CA ILE A 61 -11.83 10.70 6.13
C ILE A 61 -12.67 10.52 7.39
N ARG A 62 -12.33 9.53 8.21
CA ARG A 62 -12.98 9.26 9.50
C ARG A 62 -12.01 9.47 10.66
N ILE A 63 -12.45 10.16 11.70
CA ILE A 63 -11.75 10.28 12.98
C ILE A 63 -12.65 9.65 14.05
N ASP A 64 -12.13 8.67 14.78
CA ASP A 64 -12.88 7.86 15.77
C ASP A 64 -14.18 7.24 15.19
N GLY A 65 -14.12 6.83 13.92
CA GLY A 65 -15.25 6.28 13.16
C GLY A 65 -16.24 7.31 12.61
N GLN A 66 -16.15 8.59 13.00
CA GLN A 66 -17.01 9.65 12.48
C GLN A 66 -16.44 10.24 11.18
N ILE A 67 -17.23 10.33 10.12
CA ILE A 67 -16.84 11.01 8.87
C ILE A 67 -16.68 12.51 9.16
N VAL A 68 -15.50 13.06 8.88
CA VAL A 68 -15.16 14.48 9.17
C VAL A 68 -15.09 15.36 7.92
N ASN A 69 -15.44 14.86 6.73
CA ASN A 69 -15.27 15.56 5.44
C ASN A 69 -15.75 17.02 5.46
N ASP A 70 -16.98 17.25 5.94
CA ASP A 70 -17.60 18.59 6.04
C ASP A 70 -17.47 19.25 7.43
N VAL A 71 -16.76 18.63 8.37
CA VAL A 71 -16.53 19.19 9.72
C VAL A 71 -15.44 20.27 9.65
N GLU A 72 -15.68 21.43 10.27
CA GLU A 72 -14.72 22.53 10.25
C GLU A 72 -13.40 22.18 10.96
N PRO A 73 -12.24 22.71 10.51
CA PRO A 73 -10.92 22.44 11.09
C PRO A 73 -10.82 22.61 12.61
N LYS A 74 -11.61 23.55 13.17
CA LYS A 74 -11.65 23.84 14.62
C LYS A 74 -12.35 22.74 15.44
N GLU A 75 -13.23 21.97 14.80
CA GLU A 75 -14.10 20.94 15.41
C GLU A 75 -13.55 19.52 15.26
N ARG A 76 -12.59 19.29 14.35
CA ARG A 76 -11.94 17.98 14.14
C ARG A 76 -11.03 17.49 15.28
N ASP A 77 -10.83 18.31 16.32
CA ASP A 77 -10.00 18.03 17.50
C ASP A 77 -8.54 17.60 17.22
N ILE A 78 -7.93 18.29 16.25
CA ILE A 78 -6.57 18.09 15.75
C ILE A 78 -5.70 19.33 15.98
N ALA A 79 -4.37 19.16 15.93
CA ALA A 79 -3.44 20.28 15.87
C ALA A 79 -2.43 20.11 14.73
N MET A 80 -2.22 21.18 13.95
CA MET A 80 -1.28 21.21 12.83
C MET A 80 -0.10 22.13 13.12
N VAL A 81 1.11 21.65 12.82
CA VAL A 81 2.36 22.41 12.81
C VAL A 81 2.78 22.63 11.37
N PHE A 82 2.76 23.89 10.93
CA PHE A 82 3.12 24.29 9.57
C PHE A 82 4.64 24.42 9.40
N GLN A 83 5.12 24.18 8.17
CA GLN A 83 6.51 24.31 7.74
C GLN A 83 7.19 25.63 8.14
N ASN A 84 6.45 26.74 8.01
CA ASN A 84 6.93 28.09 8.34
C ASN A 84 6.71 28.47 9.82
N TYR A 85 6.38 27.50 10.68
CA TYR A 85 6.03 27.63 12.12
C TYR A 85 4.78 28.46 12.45
N ALA A 86 4.37 29.38 11.57
CA ALA A 86 3.19 30.24 11.66
C ALA A 86 3.03 30.96 13.02
N LEU A 87 4.15 31.34 13.65
CA LEU A 87 4.17 32.03 14.95
C LEU A 87 3.76 33.50 14.83
N TYR A 88 3.05 34.02 15.83
CA TYR A 88 2.71 35.44 15.92
C TYR A 88 3.94 36.24 16.37
N PRO A 89 4.55 37.08 15.51
CA PRO A 89 5.85 37.70 15.78
C PRO A 89 5.80 38.83 16.82
N HIS A 90 4.60 39.38 17.07
CA HIS A 90 4.36 40.44 18.05
C HIS A 90 4.15 39.90 19.48
N MET A 91 3.71 38.65 19.61
CA MET A 91 3.42 37.95 20.86
C MET A 91 4.68 37.36 21.51
N SER A 92 4.65 37.14 22.83
CA SER A 92 5.67 36.36 23.54
C SER A 92 5.57 34.85 23.21
N VAL A 93 6.53 34.04 23.65
CA VAL A 93 6.44 32.57 23.61
C VAL A 93 5.25 32.08 24.42
N TYR A 94 5.09 32.59 25.64
CA TYR A 94 3.94 32.29 26.50
C TYR A 94 2.62 32.59 25.80
N ASP A 95 2.49 33.79 25.20
CA ASP A 95 1.27 34.21 24.51
C ASP A 95 1.00 33.41 23.23
N ASN A 96 2.04 33.05 22.47
CA ASN A 96 1.92 32.16 21.31
C ASN A 96 1.29 30.83 21.72
N ILE A 97 1.84 30.18 22.75
CA ILE A 97 1.36 28.89 23.27
C ILE A 97 -0.05 29.05 23.86
N ALA A 98 -0.28 30.06 24.71
CA ALA A 98 -1.56 30.31 25.37
C ALA A 98 -2.71 30.69 24.42
N PHE A 99 -2.42 31.18 23.20
CA PHE A 99 -3.41 31.77 22.29
C PHE A 99 -4.64 30.89 22.06
N GLY A 100 -4.45 29.61 21.74
CA GLY A 100 -5.55 28.68 21.48
C GLY A 100 -6.42 28.39 22.71
N LEU A 101 -5.85 28.49 23.92
CA LEU A 101 -6.58 28.32 25.18
C LEU A 101 -7.37 29.58 25.55
N LYS A 102 -6.81 30.77 25.27
CA LYS A 102 -7.50 32.06 25.44
C LYS A 102 -8.74 32.15 24.54
N LEU A 103 -8.66 31.66 23.29
CA LEU A 103 -9.81 31.57 22.37
C LEU A 103 -10.90 30.59 22.82
N LYS A 104 -10.55 29.55 23.59
CA LYS A 104 -11.51 28.65 24.25
C LYS A 104 -12.06 29.23 25.58
N HIS A 105 -11.77 30.50 25.90
CA HIS A 105 -12.18 31.18 27.14
C HIS A 105 -11.85 30.42 28.43
N LEU A 106 -10.74 29.66 28.46
CA LEU A 106 -10.35 28.90 29.63
C LEU A 106 -9.86 29.82 30.78
N PRO A 107 -10.09 29.44 32.06
CA PRO A 107 -9.56 30.16 33.22
C PRO A 107 -8.05 30.37 33.16
N LYS A 108 -7.59 31.57 33.55
CA LYS A 108 -6.19 31.99 33.46
C LYS A 108 -5.21 31.04 34.17
N GLU A 109 -5.62 30.46 35.28
CA GLU A 109 -4.83 29.48 36.06
C GLU A 109 -4.63 28.18 35.29
N ILE A 110 -5.66 27.68 34.60
CA ILE A 110 -5.59 26.48 33.75
C ILE A 110 -4.70 26.76 32.54
N ILE A 111 -4.78 27.96 31.96
CA ILE A 111 -3.89 28.39 30.87
C ILE A 111 -2.44 28.40 31.34
N ASP A 112 -2.14 29.05 32.47
CA ASP A 112 -0.78 29.16 33.00
C ASP A 112 -0.17 27.79 33.33
N LYS A 113 -0.96 26.90 33.95
CA LYS A 113 -0.56 25.51 34.21
C LYS A 113 -0.21 24.76 32.92
N LYS A 114 -1.14 24.69 31.94
CA LYS A 114 -0.91 23.99 30.66
C LYS A 114 0.27 24.56 29.88
N VAL A 115 0.45 25.89 29.86
CA VAL A 115 1.57 26.54 29.18
C VAL A 115 2.90 26.20 29.85
N LYS A 116 2.97 26.17 31.19
CA LYS A 116 4.17 25.77 31.94
C LYS A 116 4.51 24.29 31.72
N GLU A 117 3.53 23.40 31.79
CA GLU A 117 3.72 21.95 31.53
C GLU A 117 4.24 21.71 30.11
N ALA A 118 3.65 22.35 29.10
CA ALA A 118 4.15 22.26 27.71
C ALA A 118 5.54 22.89 27.54
N ALA A 119 5.84 23.99 28.23
CA ALA A 119 7.15 24.61 28.20
C ALA A 119 8.22 23.73 28.86
N GLU A 120 7.90 23.02 29.95
CA GLU A 120 8.79 22.05 30.59
C GLU A 120 9.06 20.86 29.66
N ILE A 121 8.01 20.26 29.06
CA ILE A 121 8.12 19.16 28.09
C ILE A 121 9.06 19.51 26.93
N LEU A 122 9.11 20.78 26.53
CA LEU A 122 9.89 21.28 25.40
C LEU A 122 11.19 22.01 25.79
N GLY A 123 11.52 22.14 27.07
CA GLY A 123 12.68 22.92 27.52
C GLY A 123 12.62 24.40 27.07
N LEU A 124 11.44 25.02 27.19
CA LEU A 124 11.14 26.42 26.83
C LEU A 124 10.92 27.33 28.05
N THR A 125 11.00 26.82 29.28
CA THR A 125 10.67 27.53 30.53
C THR A 125 11.32 28.92 30.63
N ASP A 126 12.63 29.01 30.41
CA ASP A 126 13.40 30.28 30.47
C ASP A 126 13.14 31.22 29.29
N TYR A 127 12.45 30.73 28.26
CA TYR A 127 12.19 31.43 27.00
C TYR A 127 10.78 32.00 26.93
N LEU A 128 9.88 31.67 27.88
CA LEU A 128 8.47 32.07 27.91
C LEU A 128 8.22 33.57 27.69
N LYS A 129 9.10 34.44 28.21
CA LYS A 129 8.99 35.91 28.08
C LYS A 129 9.58 36.48 26.77
N ARG A 130 10.33 35.69 25.99
CA ARG A 130 10.96 36.16 24.74
C ARG A 130 9.93 36.27 23.62
N LYS A 131 10.28 36.98 22.54
CA LYS A 131 9.51 36.99 21.27
C LYS A 131 10.20 36.12 20.21
N PRO A 132 9.49 35.57 19.21
CA PRO A 132 10.06 34.65 18.21
C PRO A 132 11.30 35.16 17.46
N LYS A 133 11.46 36.49 17.30
CA LYS A 133 12.65 37.11 16.69
C LYS A 133 13.95 36.91 17.49
N ALA A 134 13.86 36.65 18.80
CA ALA A 134 15.00 36.46 19.71
C ALA A 134 15.27 34.97 20.04
N MET A 135 14.96 34.08 19.09
CA MET A 135 15.03 32.62 19.25
C MET A 135 15.67 31.96 18.02
N SER A 136 16.37 30.85 18.22
CA SER A 136 16.90 30.01 17.12
C SER A 136 15.80 29.29 16.35
N GLY A 137 16.13 28.69 15.19
CA GLY A 137 15.16 27.94 14.36
C GLY A 137 14.47 26.81 15.14
N GLY A 138 15.24 25.93 15.78
CA GLY A 138 14.72 24.82 16.58
C GLY A 138 13.96 25.29 17.83
N GLN A 139 14.36 26.41 18.44
CA GLN A 139 13.57 27.05 19.51
C GLN A 139 12.20 27.51 18.98
N ARG A 140 12.13 28.18 17.82
CA ARG A 140 10.86 28.57 17.19
C ARG A 140 9.99 27.35 16.84
N GLN A 141 10.58 26.28 16.31
CA GLN A 141 9.88 25.03 16.06
C GLN A 141 9.28 24.45 17.34
N ARG A 142 10.03 24.42 18.45
CA ARG A 142 9.50 24.02 19.76
C ARG A 142 8.33 24.89 20.21
N VAL A 143 8.35 26.21 19.98
CA VAL A 143 7.18 27.06 20.28
C VAL A 143 5.95 26.64 19.45
N ALA A 144 6.14 26.29 18.17
CA ALA A 144 5.05 25.81 17.32
C ALA A 144 4.52 24.43 17.78
N LEU A 145 5.39 23.53 18.23
CA LEU A 145 4.99 22.28 18.89
C LEU A 145 4.22 22.56 20.19
N GLY A 146 4.66 23.52 21.01
CA GLY A 146 3.99 23.91 22.26
C GLY A 146 2.55 24.38 22.04
N ARG A 147 2.32 25.16 20.97
CA ARG A 147 0.97 25.58 20.52
C ARG A 147 0.06 24.41 20.18
N ALA A 148 0.62 23.32 19.65
CA ALA A 148 -0.12 22.11 19.35
C ALA A 148 -0.39 21.30 20.62
N ILE A 149 0.63 21.10 21.47
CA ILE A 149 0.57 20.24 22.67
C ILE A 149 -0.47 20.73 23.67
N VAL A 150 -0.52 22.03 23.98
CA VAL A 150 -1.47 22.54 25.01
C VAL A 150 -2.94 22.32 24.65
N ARG A 151 -3.26 22.06 23.38
CA ARG A 151 -4.61 21.74 22.93
C ARG A 151 -5.05 20.31 23.26
N GLU A 152 -4.12 19.42 23.61
CA GLU A 152 -4.34 17.97 23.81
C GLU A 152 -5.15 17.32 22.67
N PRO A 153 -4.72 17.49 21.40
CA PRO A 153 -5.45 17.00 20.24
C PRO A 153 -5.43 15.48 20.17
N LYS A 154 -6.41 14.90 19.46
CA LYS A 154 -6.43 13.47 19.12
C LYS A 154 -5.31 13.10 18.13
N ILE A 155 -5.02 13.99 17.19
CA ILE A 155 -4.04 13.76 16.13
C ILE A 155 -3.14 15.00 15.98
N PHE A 156 -1.83 14.78 15.97
CA PHE A 156 -0.83 15.77 15.60
C PHE A 156 -0.51 15.66 14.11
N LEU A 157 -0.59 16.77 13.38
CA LEU A 157 -0.23 16.87 11.97
C LEU A 157 1.02 17.77 11.84
N LEU A 158 2.08 17.30 11.19
CA LEU A 158 3.32 18.06 11.03
C LEU A 158 3.71 18.14 9.54
N ASP A 159 3.71 19.35 8.99
CA ASP A 159 4.04 19.62 7.58
C ASP A 159 5.50 20.09 7.47
N GLU A 160 6.41 19.19 7.10
CA GLU A 160 7.86 19.44 6.90
C GLU A 160 8.56 20.27 8.01
N PRO A 161 8.36 19.94 9.30
CA PRO A 161 8.69 20.84 10.40
C PRO A 161 10.21 21.04 10.62
N LEU A 162 11.05 20.20 10.00
CA LEU A 162 12.51 20.21 10.10
C LEU A 162 13.23 20.73 8.83
N SER A 163 12.48 21.06 7.76
CA SER A 163 13.04 21.49 6.47
C SER A 163 13.90 22.76 6.58
N ASN A 164 13.46 23.73 7.37
CA ASN A 164 14.11 25.03 7.58
C ASN A 164 15.29 25.02 8.59
N LEU A 165 15.84 23.85 8.94
CA LEU A 165 16.92 23.70 9.93
C LEU A 165 18.19 23.09 9.32
N ASP A 166 19.35 23.46 9.89
CA ASP A 166 20.64 22.84 9.58
C ASP A 166 20.70 21.36 10.02
N ALA A 167 21.67 20.61 9.49
CA ALA A 167 21.78 19.17 9.71
C ALA A 167 21.97 18.77 11.20
N LYS A 168 22.75 19.55 11.97
CA LYS A 168 23.02 19.26 13.39
C LYS A 168 21.76 19.49 14.23
N LEU A 169 21.07 20.59 13.99
CA LEU A 169 19.84 20.93 14.68
C LEU A 169 18.68 20.01 14.26
N ARG A 170 18.61 19.61 12.99
CA ARG A 170 17.67 18.60 12.47
C ARG A 170 17.81 17.27 13.19
N ALA A 171 19.04 16.77 13.37
CA ALA A 171 19.30 15.52 14.09
C ALA A 171 18.86 15.61 15.57
N SER A 172 19.14 16.73 16.25
CA SER A 172 18.67 16.98 17.62
C SER A 172 17.15 17.02 17.72
N MET A 173 16.50 17.84 16.89
CA MET A 173 15.05 18.03 16.89
C MET A 173 14.31 16.74 16.51
N ARG A 174 14.87 15.89 15.64
CA ARG A 174 14.32 14.56 15.32
C ARG A 174 14.30 13.65 16.56
N SER A 175 15.36 13.65 17.36
CA SER A 175 15.39 12.93 18.64
C SER A 175 14.36 13.49 19.63
N GLU A 176 14.21 14.82 19.70
CA GLU A 176 13.19 15.47 20.54
C GLU A 176 11.76 15.10 20.12
N ILE A 177 11.45 15.06 18.82
CA ILE A 177 10.13 14.65 18.30
C ILE A 177 9.82 13.18 18.62
N SER A 178 10.80 12.28 18.48
CA SER A 178 10.66 10.86 18.86
C SER A 178 10.37 10.71 20.37
N LYS A 179 11.12 11.42 21.22
CA LYS A 179 10.88 11.45 22.68
C LYS A 179 9.50 12.04 23.03
N LEU A 180 9.08 13.08 22.31
CA LEU A 180 7.77 13.72 22.49
C LEU A 180 6.63 12.75 22.18
N HIS A 181 6.69 12.04 21.05
CA HIS A 181 5.71 11.00 20.71
C HIS A 181 5.63 9.92 21.80
N ASN A 182 6.78 9.41 22.26
CA ASN A 182 6.83 8.40 23.31
C ASN A 182 6.29 8.88 24.67
N LYS A 183 6.41 10.19 24.97
CA LYS A 183 5.87 10.81 26.19
C LYS A 183 4.36 11.08 26.10
N LEU A 184 3.87 11.58 24.97
CA LEU A 184 2.46 11.93 24.77
C LEU A 184 1.57 10.72 24.46
N LYS A 185 2.10 9.72 23.75
CA LYS A 185 1.35 8.53 23.29
C LYS A 185 0.06 8.92 22.59
N THR A 186 0.21 9.70 21.52
CA THR A 186 -0.87 10.25 20.66
C THR A 186 -0.53 9.96 19.20
N THR A 187 -1.53 9.86 18.32
CA THR A 187 -1.30 9.60 16.89
C THR A 187 -0.63 10.80 16.20
N PHE A 188 0.45 10.56 15.45
CA PHE A 188 1.21 11.58 14.71
C PHE A 188 1.17 11.27 13.21
N ILE A 189 0.86 12.27 12.38
CA ILE A 189 1.04 12.23 10.92
C ILE A 189 2.09 13.30 10.55
N TYR A 190 3.17 12.89 9.89
CA TYR A 190 4.36 13.70 9.66
C TYR A 190 4.76 13.67 8.18
N VAL A 191 4.84 14.83 7.52
CA VAL A 191 5.26 14.93 6.12
C VAL A 191 6.72 15.33 6.04
N THR A 192 7.50 14.65 5.20
CA THR A 192 8.90 15.02 4.94
C THR A 192 9.39 14.63 3.55
N HIS A 193 10.50 15.25 3.17
CA HIS A 193 11.34 14.87 2.04
C HIS A 193 12.60 14.10 2.46
N ASP A 194 12.95 14.11 3.74
CA ASP A 194 14.15 13.48 4.29
C ASP A 194 13.89 11.98 4.56
N GLN A 195 14.62 11.11 3.88
CA GLN A 195 14.46 9.66 4.03
C GLN A 195 14.87 9.21 5.44
N VAL A 196 15.85 9.85 6.07
CA VAL A 196 16.35 9.46 7.40
C VAL A 196 15.31 9.84 8.46
N GLU A 197 14.56 10.92 8.28
CA GLU A 197 13.37 11.21 9.09
C GLU A 197 12.32 10.12 8.96
N ALA A 198 11.94 9.73 7.74
CA ALA A 198 10.98 8.64 7.53
C ALA A 198 11.45 7.32 8.16
N MET A 199 12.73 6.97 7.99
CA MET A 199 13.30 5.71 8.47
C MET A 199 13.50 5.64 10.00
N THR A 200 13.53 6.78 10.71
CA THR A 200 13.83 6.82 12.16
C THR A 200 12.68 7.33 13.04
N LEU A 201 11.67 7.98 12.48
CA LEU A 201 10.49 8.43 13.23
C LEU A 201 9.28 7.50 13.06
N GLY A 202 9.07 6.94 11.86
CA GLY A 202 7.82 6.26 11.52
C GLY A 202 7.66 4.88 12.16
N THR A 203 6.51 4.63 12.80
CA THR A 203 6.04 3.25 13.04
C THR A 203 5.65 2.59 11.71
N ARG A 204 5.02 3.37 10.84
CA ARG A 204 4.82 3.06 9.41
C ARG A 204 5.10 4.30 8.56
N VAL A 205 5.48 4.05 7.32
CA VAL A 205 5.83 5.06 6.33
C VAL A 205 4.98 4.85 5.09
N VAL A 206 4.37 5.92 4.60
CA VAL A 206 3.62 5.98 3.34
C VAL A 206 4.53 6.58 2.28
N VAL A 207 4.92 5.78 1.30
CA VAL A 207 5.69 6.26 0.15
C VAL A 207 4.72 6.70 -0.94
N MET A 208 4.81 7.95 -1.39
CA MET A 208 3.91 8.53 -2.40
C MET A 208 4.67 8.97 -3.66
N LYS A 209 4.08 8.73 -4.82
CA LYS A 209 4.55 9.18 -6.14
C LYS A 209 3.35 9.62 -6.98
N ASP A 210 3.43 10.80 -7.59
CA ASP A 210 2.44 11.30 -8.56
C ASP A 210 0.96 11.23 -8.08
N GLY A 211 0.75 11.48 -6.78
CA GLY A 211 -0.56 11.41 -6.12
C GLY A 211 -1.00 10.01 -5.67
N PHE A 212 -0.30 8.95 -6.08
CA PHE A 212 -0.58 7.57 -5.69
C PHE A 212 0.27 7.13 -4.49
N VAL A 213 -0.36 6.41 -3.57
CA VAL A 213 0.35 5.61 -2.56
C VAL A 213 1.04 4.44 -3.28
N GLN A 214 2.36 4.33 -3.13
CA GLN A 214 3.15 3.26 -3.71
C GLN A 214 3.26 2.07 -2.76
N GLN A 215 3.55 2.33 -1.49
CA GLN A 215 3.63 1.31 -0.44
C GLN A 215 3.41 1.95 0.93
N ILE A 216 2.72 1.24 1.82
CA ILE A 216 2.59 1.57 3.25
C ILE A 216 3.13 0.40 4.04
N ASP A 217 4.23 0.59 4.76
CA ASP A 217 4.82 -0.47 5.60
C ASP A 217 5.73 0.14 6.68
N THR A 218 6.27 -0.67 7.57
CA THR A 218 7.35 -0.28 8.48
C THR A 218 8.61 0.13 7.69
N PRO A 219 9.45 1.04 8.21
CA PRO A 219 10.73 1.41 7.60
C PRO A 219 11.59 0.22 7.17
N ARG A 220 11.68 -0.81 8.03
CA ARG A 220 12.48 -2.01 7.77
C ARG A 220 11.95 -2.82 6.60
N ASN A 221 10.64 -2.91 6.44
CA ASN A 221 10.03 -3.67 5.34
C ASN A 221 10.08 -2.90 4.02
N LEU A 222 9.86 -1.58 4.00
CA LEU A 222 10.10 -0.77 2.79
C LEU A 222 11.52 -0.94 2.27
N TYR A 223 12.51 -0.99 3.18
CA TYR A 223 13.91 -1.17 2.80
C TYR A 223 14.22 -2.55 2.23
N ARG A 224 13.68 -3.62 2.86
CA ARG A 224 13.96 -5.04 2.53
C ARG A 224 13.09 -5.60 1.41
N PHE A 225 11.86 -5.10 1.28
CA PHE A 225 10.79 -5.62 0.42
C PHE A 225 10.06 -4.48 -0.32
N PRO A 226 10.76 -3.67 -1.11
CA PRO A 226 10.13 -2.64 -1.94
C PRO A 226 9.26 -3.30 -3.01
N ILE A 227 8.01 -2.84 -3.16
CA ILE A 227 7.04 -3.41 -4.11
C ILE A 227 7.35 -3.08 -5.57
N ASN A 228 8.12 -2.02 -5.82
CA ASN A 228 8.55 -1.60 -7.15
C ASN A 228 9.93 -0.91 -7.10
N LYS A 229 10.55 -0.75 -8.28
CA LYS A 229 11.87 -0.13 -8.46
C LYS A 229 11.93 1.30 -7.91
N PHE A 230 10.82 2.06 -8.00
CA PHE A 230 10.75 3.40 -7.44
C PHE A 230 10.91 3.39 -5.91
N VAL A 231 10.14 2.58 -5.17
CA VAL A 231 10.31 2.47 -3.71
C VAL A 231 11.72 1.96 -3.36
N ALA A 232 12.25 1.04 -4.16
CA ALA A 232 13.59 0.49 -3.97
C ALA A 232 14.70 1.56 -4.10
N GLY A 233 14.63 2.40 -5.13
CA GLY A 233 15.57 3.49 -5.36
C GLY A 233 15.36 4.70 -4.43
N PHE A 234 14.10 4.96 -4.03
CA PHE A 234 13.74 6.12 -3.21
C PHE A 234 13.90 5.91 -1.70
N ILE A 235 13.81 4.68 -1.19
CA ILE A 235 14.02 4.38 0.25
C ILE A 235 15.41 3.82 0.46
N GLY A 236 16.35 4.66 0.89
CA GLY A 236 17.74 4.30 1.18
C GLY A 236 18.71 5.34 0.62
N THR A 237 19.71 5.74 1.42
CA THR A 237 20.75 6.68 1.02
C THR A 237 22.14 6.06 1.28
N PRO A 238 22.99 5.89 0.24
CA PRO A 238 22.71 6.11 -1.19
C PRO A 238 21.62 5.20 -1.74
N GLN A 239 21.18 5.52 -2.96
CA GLN A 239 20.13 4.79 -3.65
C GLN A 239 20.53 3.35 -3.96
N MET A 240 19.57 2.53 -4.36
CA MET A 240 19.86 1.18 -4.84
C MET A 240 20.52 1.24 -6.22
N ASN A 241 21.57 0.44 -6.44
CA ASN A 241 22.16 0.25 -7.77
C ASN A 241 21.25 -0.65 -8.60
N PHE A 242 21.03 -0.31 -9.86
CA PHE A 242 20.14 -1.05 -10.77
C PHE A 242 20.89 -1.49 -12.03
N PHE A 243 20.62 -2.72 -12.47
CA PHE A 243 21.22 -3.32 -13.65
C PHE A 243 20.13 -3.95 -14.52
N ARG A 244 20.24 -3.82 -15.84
CA ARG A 244 19.38 -4.57 -16.77
C ARG A 244 20.00 -5.93 -17.11
N GLY A 245 19.16 -6.94 -17.34
CA GLY A 245 19.62 -8.28 -17.71
C GLY A 245 18.48 -9.26 -17.96
N THR A 246 18.84 -10.54 -18.10
CA THR A 246 17.88 -11.67 -18.20
C THR A 246 18.26 -12.78 -17.22
N LEU A 247 17.29 -13.64 -16.88
CA LEU A 247 17.47 -14.81 -15.99
C LEU A 247 17.13 -16.08 -16.76
N ASN A 248 18.02 -17.07 -16.76
CA ASN A 248 17.79 -18.37 -17.40
C ASN A 248 17.99 -19.51 -16.39
N ARG A 249 16.96 -20.33 -16.11
CA ARG A 249 17.06 -21.47 -15.18
C ARG A 249 17.68 -22.69 -15.88
N GLU A 250 18.74 -23.20 -15.27
CA GLU A 250 19.45 -24.41 -15.68
C GLU A 250 19.45 -25.39 -14.51
N LYS A 251 18.43 -26.27 -14.47
CA LYS A 251 18.15 -27.21 -13.37
C LYS A 251 17.97 -26.51 -12.01
N ASP A 252 18.97 -26.61 -11.13
CA ASP A 252 19.01 -26.08 -9.77
C ASP A 252 19.72 -24.72 -9.68
N ASN A 253 20.17 -24.20 -10.82
CA ASN A 253 20.87 -22.93 -10.96
C ASN A 253 20.08 -21.95 -11.84
N VAL A 254 20.39 -20.67 -11.74
CA VAL A 254 19.88 -19.60 -12.59
C VAL A 254 21.05 -18.77 -13.10
N THR A 255 21.27 -18.78 -14.41
CA THR A 255 22.21 -17.89 -15.07
C THR A 255 21.61 -16.49 -15.14
N ILE A 256 22.20 -15.54 -14.42
CA ILE A 256 21.93 -14.10 -14.57
C ILE A 256 22.89 -13.55 -15.61
N LYS A 257 22.37 -12.95 -16.67
CA LYS A 257 23.16 -12.26 -17.68
C LYS A 257 22.85 -10.76 -17.63
N LEU A 258 23.82 -9.92 -17.31
CA LEU A 258 23.63 -8.47 -17.38
C LEU A 258 23.73 -7.99 -18.84
N ASN A 259 23.12 -6.85 -19.13
CA ASN A 259 23.25 -6.12 -20.40
C ASN A 259 24.59 -5.36 -20.49
N VAL A 260 25.67 -5.97 -19.98
CA VAL A 260 27.04 -5.45 -19.93
C VAL A 260 27.98 -6.56 -20.37
N LYS A 261 28.95 -6.26 -21.25
CA LYS A 261 29.91 -7.26 -21.74
C LYS A 261 30.60 -7.97 -20.57
N GLY A 262 30.79 -9.28 -20.70
CA GLY A 262 31.52 -10.10 -19.72
C GLY A 262 30.82 -10.36 -18.38
N ASN A 263 29.66 -9.77 -18.10
CA ASN A 263 28.98 -9.88 -16.81
C ASN A 263 27.84 -10.93 -16.85
N SER A 264 28.17 -12.17 -16.51
CA SER A 264 27.22 -13.29 -16.36
C SER A 264 27.55 -14.13 -15.14
N PHE A 265 26.54 -14.60 -14.40
CA PHE A 265 26.70 -15.15 -13.06
C PHE A 265 25.72 -16.29 -12.72
N ILE A 266 26.02 -17.08 -11.68
CA ILE A 266 25.23 -18.23 -11.17
C ILE A 266 25.51 -18.35 -9.64
N ALA A 267 24.61 -18.31 -8.66
CA ALA A 267 23.14 -18.26 -8.54
C ALA A 267 22.38 -19.61 -8.45
N PRO A 268 22.14 -20.14 -7.23
CA PRO A 268 21.23 -21.27 -7.03
C PRO A 268 19.75 -20.84 -7.07
N ILE A 269 18.86 -21.74 -7.51
CA ILE A 269 17.41 -21.52 -7.66
C ILE A 269 16.71 -21.10 -6.35
N SER A 270 17.31 -21.43 -5.19
CA SER A 270 16.81 -21.04 -3.86
C SER A 270 16.71 -19.52 -3.65
N LEU A 271 17.46 -18.70 -4.41
CA LEU A 271 17.35 -17.25 -4.37
C LEU A 271 16.15 -16.70 -5.18
N PHE A 272 15.59 -17.53 -6.07
CA PHE A 272 14.53 -17.18 -7.01
C PHE A 272 13.19 -17.84 -6.67
N ARG A 273 13.05 -18.40 -5.46
CA ARG A 273 11.83 -19.07 -4.95
C ARG A 273 10.53 -18.29 -5.19
N LYS A 274 10.60 -16.96 -5.14
CA LYS A 274 9.47 -16.03 -5.26
C LYS A 274 9.28 -15.46 -6.68
N VAL A 275 10.12 -15.87 -7.64
CA VAL A 275 10.08 -15.41 -9.04
C VAL A 275 9.26 -16.37 -9.88
N SER A 276 8.32 -15.85 -10.69
CA SER A 276 7.58 -16.67 -11.64
C SER A 276 8.53 -17.32 -12.65
N PRO A 277 8.39 -18.64 -12.93
CA PRO A 277 9.14 -19.32 -13.99
C PRO A 277 9.14 -18.62 -15.35
N THR A 278 8.13 -17.79 -15.65
CA THR A 278 8.07 -17.01 -16.90
C THR A 278 9.13 -15.91 -17.02
N TYR A 279 9.88 -15.59 -15.96
CA TYR A 279 11.05 -14.71 -15.99
C TYR A 279 12.37 -15.48 -16.04
N LEU A 280 12.34 -16.81 -15.93
CA LEU A 280 13.52 -17.68 -15.82
C LEU A 280 13.82 -18.44 -17.12
N ASP A 281 13.34 -17.93 -18.26
CA ASP A 281 13.46 -18.54 -19.59
C ASP A 281 14.54 -17.89 -20.47
N GLY A 282 15.26 -16.89 -19.95
CA GLY A 282 16.26 -16.09 -20.66
C GLY A 282 15.71 -15.03 -21.61
N ASN A 283 14.39 -14.97 -21.84
CA ASN A 283 13.77 -14.11 -22.87
C ASN A 283 13.26 -12.78 -22.31
N LYS A 284 12.77 -12.76 -21.07
CA LYS A 284 12.29 -11.52 -20.44
C LYS A 284 13.44 -10.69 -19.89
N GLU A 285 13.42 -9.39 -20.21
CA GLU A 285 14.29 -8.41 -19.56
C GLU A 285 13.78 -8.12 -18.14
N VAL A 286 14.72 -8.05 -17.19
CA VAL A 286 14.49 -7.70 -15.80
C VAL A 286 15.46 -6.60 -15.35
N VAL A 287 15.04 -5.85 -14.34
CA VAL A 287 15.90 -4.90 -13.62
C VAL A 287 16.29 -5.52 -12.28
N LEU A 288 17.59 -5.69 -12.06
CA LEU A 288 18.18 -6.26 -10.86
C LEU A 288 18.67 -5.12 -9.97
N GLY A 289 18.20 -5.08 -8.73
CA GLY A 289 18.54 -4.06 -7.74
C GLY A 289 19.43 -4.62 -6.63
N LEU A 290 20.52 -3.93 -6.31
CA LEU A 290 21.43 -4.27 -5.21
C LEU A 290 21.81 -3.01 -4.43
N ARG A 291 21.69 -3.05 -3.09
CA ARG A 291 22.05 -1.91 -2.24
C ARG A 291 23.57 -1.74 -2.16
N CYS A 292 24.02 -0.51 -1.96
CA CYS A 292 25.44 -0.14 -1.91
C CYS A 292 26.27 -0.89 -0.86
N GLU A 293 25.68 -1.30 0.27
CA GLU A 293 26.35 -2.08 1.32
C GLU A 293 26.48 -3.59 1.01
N HIS A 294 25.79 -4.06 -0.03
CA HIS A 294 25.87 -5.42 -0.58
C HIS A 294 26.76 -5.51 -1.83
N ILE A 295 27.47 -4.43 -2.15
CA ILE A 295 28.64 -4.40 -3.03
C ILE A 295 29.85 -4.13 -2.16
N SER A 296 31.01 -4.72 -2.47
CA SER A 296 32.21 -4.56 -1.65
C SER A 296 33.49 -4.55 -2.47
N ILE A 297 34.46 -3.74 -2.04
CA ILE A 297 35.86 -3.79 -2.53
C ILE A 297 36.65 -4.96 -1.92
N ASP A 298 36.17 -5.56 -0.83
CA ASP A 298 36.69 -6.85 -0.38
C ASP A 298 36.13 -7.95 -1.29
N THR A 299 36.99 -8.49 -2.15
CA THR A 299 36.62 -9.53 -3.11
C THR A 299 36.25 -10.86 -2.46
N ASN A 300 36.46 -11.04 -1.16
CA ASN A 300 36.14 -12.27 -0.43
C ASN A 300 34.87 -12.16 0.44
N LYS A 301 34.26 -10.96 0.54
CA LYS A 301 33.05 -10.73 1.35
C LYS A 301 31.80 -11.42 0.79
N TYR A 302 31.69 -11.51 -0.54
CA TYR A 302 30.56 -12.11 -1.23
C TYR A 302 31.00 -13.07 -2.35
N GLU A 303 30.10 -13.93 -2.79
CA GLU A 303 30.42 -15.08 -3.64
C GLU A 303 30.82 -14.68 -5.07
N TRP A 304 30.19 -13.66 -5.66
CA TRP A 304 30.48 -13.26 -7.05
C TRP A 304 31.41 -12.09 -7.10
N LYS A 305 32.30 -12.10 -8.09
CA LYS A 305 33.32 -11.08 -8.33
C LYS A 305 33.14 -10.51 -9.73
N THR A 306 33.31 -9.21 -9.89
CA THR A 306 33.37 -8.54 -11.20
C THR A 306 34.33 -7.36 -11.12
N LYS A 307 34.59 -6.71 -12.25
CA LYS A 307 35.43 -5.51 -12.36
C LYS A 307 34.57 -4.27 -12.51
N ALA A 308 35.00 -3.18 -11.88
CA ALA A 308 34.40 -1.86 -12.03
C ALA A 308 35.49 -0.81 -12.26
N LYS A 309 35.20 0.16 -13.12
CA LYS A 309 36.08 1.31 -13.43
C LYS A 309 35.66 2.49 -12.56
N VAL A 310 36.53 2.95 -11.66
CA VAL A 310 36.24 4.07 -10.75
C VAL A 310 36.05 5.36 -11.56
N SER A 311 34.95 6.06 -11.30
CA SER A 311 34.70 7.42 -11.80
C SER A 311 35.28 8.45 -10.84
N HIS A 312 34.89 8.38 -9.56
CA HIS A 312 35.37 9.26 -8.49
C HIS A 312 35.07 8.66 -7.11
N VAL A 313 35.60 9.29 -6.07
CA VAL A 313 35.46 8.87 -4.68
C VAL A 313 35.02 10.08 -3.85
N GLU A 314 33.97 9.91 -3.03
CA GLU A 314 33.50 10.91 -2.07
C GLU A 314 33.81 10.45 -0.64
N GLU A 315 34.58 11.24 0.11
CA GLU A 315 34.84 11.00 1.53
C GLU A 315 33.82 11.75 2.40
N LEU A 316 32.98 11.00 3.13
CA LEU A 316 31.92 11.54 3.99
C LEU A 316 32.31 11.50 5.48
N GLY A 317 33.60 11.36 5.76
CA GLY A 317 34.20 11.29 7.10
C GLY A 317 34.01 9.92 7.79
N VAL A 318 32.76 9.47 7.98
CA VAL A 318 32.46 8.18 8.65
C VAL A 318 32.32 7.00 7.67
N GLU A 319 32.25 7.29 6.38
CA GLU A 319 32.28 6.31 5.29
C GLU A 319 32.86 6.97 4.04
N THR A 320 33.33 6.14 3.10
CA THR A 320 33.70 6.55 1.75
C THR A 320 32.68 5.98 0.75
N GLN A 321 32.26 6.78 -0.23
CA GLN A 321 31.42 6.32 -1.33
C GLN A 321 32.24 6.30 -2.63
N ILE A 322 32.38 5.13 -3.22
CA ILE A 322 33.08 4.95 -4.49
C ILE A 322 32.04 4.89 -5.60
N TYR A 323 32.14 5.80 -6.55
CA TYR A 323 31.33 5.81 -7.77
C TYR A 323 32.13 5.12 -8.87
N ALA A 324 31.59 4.05 -9.44
CA ALA A 324 32.26 3.25 -10.46
C ALA A 324 31.29 2.78 -11.54
N ASP A 325 31.79 2.19 -12.61
CA ASP A 325 31.00 1.66 -13.73
C ASP A 325 31.39 0.21 -14.03
N LEU A 326 30.39 -0.68 -14.20
CA LEU A 326 30.62 -2.06 -14.65
C LEU A 326 30.96 -2.14 -16.14
N ASN A 327 30.63 -1.11 -16.92
CA ASN A 327 31.04 -0.98 -18.31
C ASN A 327 32.45 -0.36 -18.39
N LEU A 328 33.48 -1.21 -18.42
CA LEU A 328 34.88 -0.76 -18.48
C LEU A 328 35.21 0.07 -19.74
N ASP A 329 34.47 -0.19 -20.82
CA ASP A 329 34.58 0.50 -22.12
C ASP A 329 33.92 1.90 -22.10
N ASP A 330 33.20 2.29 -21.04
CA ASP A 330 32.51 3.58 -21.00
C ASP A 330 33.47 4.77 -20.77
N GLU A 331 33.29 5.82 -21.56
CA GLU A 331 34.00 7.11 -21.45
C GLU A 331 33.06 8.24 -20.98
N THR A 332 31.75 7.97 -20.83
CA THR A 332 30.76 8.98 -20.41
C THR A 332 30.83 9.24 -18.91
N ILE A 333 31.79 10.06 -18.49
CA ILE A 333 31.95 10.52 -17.10
C ILE A 333 30.64 11.13 -16.57
N ILE A 334 29.93 11.91 -17.41
CA ILE A 334 28.70 12.64 -17.05
C ILE A 334 27.49 11.98 -17.72
N GLY A 335 26.55 11.48 -16.91
CA GLY A 335 25.29 10.88 -17.36
C GLY A 335 24.85 9.71 -16.49
N ASN A 336 23.55 9.44 -16.44
CA ASN A 336 22.98 8.26 -15.77
C ASN A 336 23.01 7.07 -16.74
N ALA A 337 23.98 6.17 -16.59
CA ALA A 337 24.01 4.90 -17.30
C ALA A 337 23.54 3.77 -16.37
N ASP A 338 22.80 2.79 -16.92
CA ASP A 338 22.25 1.61 -16.21
C ASP A 338 23.34 0.60 -15.75
N THR A 339 24.61 1.01 -15.75
CA THR A 339 25.81 0.24 -15.42
C THR A 339 26.63 0.87 -14.28
N LYS A 340 26.30 2.11 -13.89
CA LYS A 340 26.96 2.83 -12.80
C LYS A 340 26.55 2.30 -11.43
N ILE A 341 27.51 2.20 -10.54
CA ILE A 341 27.37 1.69 -9.19
C ILE A 341 27.96 2.65 -8.16
N ILE A 342 27.33 2.68 -6.99
CA ILE A 342 27.83 3.29 -5.78
C ILE A 342 28.16 2.16 -4.80
N ILE A 343 29.37 2.19 -4.25
CA ILE A 343 29.90 1.20 -3.30
C ILE A 343 30.19 1.92 -1.99
N LYS A 344 29.71 1.37 -0.86
CA LYS A 344 30.14 1.84 0.46
C LYS A 344 31.45 1.19 0.86
N ALA A 345 32.45 1.99 1.17
CA ALA A 345 33.77 1.58 1.61
C ALA A 345 34.16 2.23 2.97
N PRO A 346 35.12 1.66 3.71
CA PRO A 346 35.65 2.26 4.94
C PRO A 346 36.24 3.66 4.69
N THR A 347 36.20 4.53 5.70
CA THR A 347 36.90 5.83 5.72
C THR A 347 38.36 5.69 5.31
N GLY A 348 38.88 6.66 4.56
CA GLY A 348 40.26 6.66 4.07
C GLY A 348 40.53 5.74 2.88
N THR A 349 39.51 5.03 2.37
CA THR A 349 39.63 4.34 1.07
C THR A 349 39.77 5.41 -0.03
N ASN A 350 40.76 5.27 -0.91
CA ASN A 350 40.98 6.18 -2.02
C ASN A 350 41.38 5.42 -3.29
N TYR A 351 40.90 5.88 -4.44
CA TYR A 351 41.18 5.35 -5.77
C TYR A 351 41.20 6.50 -6.78
N GLU A 352 42.15 6.49 -7.71
CA GLU A 352 42.20 7.48 -8.78
C GLU A 352 41.10 7.21 -9.82
N ALA A 353 40.58 8.27 -10.45
CA ALA A 353 39.62 8.15 -11.54
C ALA A 353 40.22 7.34 -12.70
N GLY A 354 39.44 6.41 -13.27
CA GLY A 354 39.87 5.46 -14.29
C GLY A 354 40.46 4.15 -13.75
N THR A 355 40.78 4.05 -12.44
CA THR A 355 41.28 2.80 -11.84
C THR A 355 40.27 1.67 -12.02
N ILE A 356 40.71 0.51 -12.51
CA ILE A 356 39.88 -0.71 -12.53
C ILE A 356 40.10 -1.45 -11.22
N ILE A 357 39.02 -1.67 -10.48
CA ILE A 357 38.98 -2.41 -9.20
C ILE A 357 38.19 -3.71 -9.35
N ASP A 358 38.59 -4.75 -8.63
CA ASP A 358 37.77 -5.95 -8.45
C ASP A 358 36.79 -5.72 -7.28
N VAL A 359 35.53 -6.10 -7.46
CA VAL A 359 34.44 -5.92 -6.48
C VAL A 359 33.66 -7.23 -6.30
N SER A 360 33.13 -7.46 -5.10
CA SER A 360 32.21 -8.56 -4.82
C SER A 360 30.75 -8.12 -4.64
N LEU A 361 29.81 -8.98 -5.04
CA LEU A 361 28.36 -8.72 -5.06
C LEU A 361 27.63 -9.78 -4.22
N GLY A 362 26.75 -9.39 -3.29
CA GLY A 362 26.05 -10.30 -2.36
C GLY A 362 24.58 -10.54 -2.71
N LEU A 363 24.26 -11.65 -3.38
CA LEU A 363 23.02 -11.71 -4.19
C LEU A 363 21.89 -12.53 -3.57
N ALA A 364 22.14 -13.10 -2.39
CA ALA A 364 21.09 -13.37 -1.41
C ALA A 364 20.25 -12.11 -1.08
N HIS A 365 20.76 -10.91 -1.40
CA HIS A 365 20.13 -9.62 -1.14
C HIS A 365 19.53 -8.97 -2.39
N LEU A 366 19.56 -9.63 -3.55
CA LEU A 366 19.07 -9.09 -4.82
C LEU A 366 17.57 -8.76 -4.74
N LYS A 367 17.19 -7.62 -5.31
CA LYS A 367 15.81 -7.28 -5.67
C LYS A 367 15.65 -7.41 -7.17
N MET A 368 14.50 -7.85 -7.61
CA MET A 368 14.24 -8.09 -9.02
C MET A 368 12.92 -7.43 -9.40
N PHE A 369 12.93 -6.70 -10.50
CA PHE A 369 11.79 -5.95 -11.01
C PHE A 369 11.58 -6.29 -12.49
N ASP A 370 10.34 -6.28 -12.93
CA ASP A 370 9.99 -6.40 -14.35
C ASP A 370 10.44 -5.12 -15.09
N ALA A 371 11.07 -5.25 -16.26
CA ALA A 371 11.71 -4.12 -16.93
C ALA A 371 10.72 -3.12 -17.58
N ALA A 372 9.47 -3.52 -17.80
CA ALA A 372 8.44 -2.69 -18.43
C ALA A 372 7.51 -2.02 -17.42
N THR A 373 7.12 -2.76 -16.37
CA THR A 373 6.16 -2.33 -15.33
C THR A 373 6.83 -1.83 -14.05
N GLU A 374 8.14 -2.09 -13.88
CA GLU A 374 8.96 -1.75 -12.72
C GLU A 374 8.49 -2.37 -11.37
N TYR A 375 7.47 -3.24 -11.36
CA TYR A 375 7.04 -3.97 -10.17
C TYR A 375 7.99 -5.11 -9.79
N SER A 376 8.07 -5.42 -8.50
CA SER A 376 8.91 -6.49 -7.97
C SER A 376 8.43 -7.86 -8.45
N ILE A 377 9.33 -8.61 -9.08
CA ILE A 377 9.11 -10.03 -9.45
C ILE A 377 9.58 -11.00 -8.38
N ASN A 378 10.17 -10.51 -7.27
CA ASN A 378 10.41 -11.29 -6.05
C ASN A 378 9.75 -10.65 -4.81
N PRO A 379 8.42 -10.40 -4.84
CA PRO A 379 7.70 -9.72 -3.77
C PRO A 379 7.73 -10.54 -2.47
N ARG A 380 7.45 -9.88 -1.35
CA ARG A 380 7.46 -10.53 -0.02
C ARG A 380 6.50 -11.73 0.05
N LEU A 381 5.31 -11.54 -0.51
CA LEU A 381 4.28 -12.55 -0.75
C LEU A 381 3.91 -12.47 -2.24
N PRO A 382 4.24 -13.48 -3.07
CA PRO A 382 3.70 -13.58 -4.41
C PRO A 382 2.18 -13.67 -4.40
N LEU A 383 1.52 -13.05 -5.39
CA LEU A 383 0.06 -13.06 -5.52
C LEU A 383 -0.43 -14.31 -6.25
N SER A 384 0.36 -14.80 -7.20
CA SER A 384 0.08 -16.00 -7.99
C SER A 384 1.36 -16.76 -8.34
N MET A 385 1.17 -17.99 -8.81
CA MET A 385 2.20 -18.99 -9.01
C MET A 385 1.93 -19.76 -10.29
N SER A 386 2.90 -19.89 -11.19
CA SER A 386 2.72 -20.61 -12.46
C SER A 386 3.52 -21.92 -12.48
N THR A 387 2.88 -23.05 -12.79
CA THR A 387 3.54 -24.35 -12.99
C THR A 387 2.95 -25.10 -14.18
N THR A 388 3.65 -26.14 -14.66
CA THR A 388 3.08 -27.09 -15.62
C THR A 388 2.21 -28.13 -14.91
N CYS A 389 1.14 -28.54 -15.57
CA CYS A 389 0.23 -29.60 -15.13
C CYS A 389 -0.33 -30.37 -16.33
N SER A 390 -0.80 -31.60 -16.11
CA SER A 390 -1.45 -32.39 -17.16
C SER A 390 -2.83 -32.87 -16.75
N ILE A 391 -3.76 -32.94 -17.69
CA ILE A 391 -5.14 -33.38 -17.49
C ILE A 391 -5.36 -34.67 -18.25
N LYS A 392 -5.82 -35.72 -17.55
CA LYS A 392 -6.20 -37.01 -18.14
C LYS A 392 -7.45 -37.56 -17.46
N LYS A 393 -8.50 -37.84 -18.23
CA LYS A 393 -9.77 -38.44 -17.78
C LYS A 393 -10.39 -37.72 -16.57
N GLY A 394 -10.45 -36.39 -16.62
CA GLY A 394 -11.04 -35.56 -15.55
C GLY A 394 -10.22 -35.48 -14.25
N LYS A 395 -8.93 -35.84 -14.31
CA LYS A 395 -7.97 -35.66 -13.20
C LYS A 395 -6.84 -34.73 -13.60
N LEU A 396 -6.58 -33.75 -12.75
CA LEU A 396 -5.43 -32.85 -12.84
C LEU A 396 -4.23 -33.49 -12.14
N SER A 397 -3.10 -33.56 -12.83
CA SER A 397 -1.82 -34.04 -12.29
C SER A 397 -0.87 -32.86 -12.15
N ILE A 398 -0.53 -32.53 -10.90
CA ILE A 398 0.23 -31.33 -10.51
C ILE A 398 1.03 -31.61 -9.23
N TYR A 399 2.26 -31.08 -9.11
CA TYR A 399 3.11 -31.26 -7.92
C TYR A 399 3.23 -32.73 -7.44
N GLY A 400 3.42 -33.66 -8.40
CA GLY A 400 3.50 -35.10 -8.15
C GLY A 400 2.20 -35.76 -7.66
N SER A 401 1.08 -35.04 -7.64
CA SER A 401 -0.18 -35.44 -7.03
C SER A 401 -1.33 -35.42 -8.04
N SER A 402 -2.37 -36.22 -7.80
CA SER A 402 -3.57 -36.28 -8.67
C SER A 402 -4.82 -35.79 -7.94
N ILE A 403 -5.39 -34.71 -8.46
CA ILE A 403 -6.57 -34.01 -7.93
C ILE A 403 -7.75 -34.26 -8.88
N SER A 404 -8.94 -34.48 -8.32
CA SER A 404 -10.17 -34.59 -9.12
C SER A 404 -10.59 -33.21 -9.57
N ILE A 405 -10.89 -33.03 -10.85
CA ILE A 405 -11.41 -31.77 -11.36
C ILE A 405 -12.90 -31.66 -10.96
N PRO A 406 -13.37 -30.54 -10.36
CA PRO A 406 -14.78 -30.34 -10.05
C PRO A 406 -15.66 -30.35 -11.30
N LYS A 407 -16.94 -30.75 -11.17
CA LYS A 407 -17.84 -30.94 -12.33
C LYS A 407 -18.12 -29.68 -13.13
N ALA A 408 -18.06 -28.51 -12.49
CA ALA A 408 -18.13 -27.20 -13.13
C ALA A 408 -17.05 -26.96 -14.19
N LEU A 409 -15.93 -27.70 -14.12
CA LEU A 409 -14.73 -27.46 -14.90
C LEU A 409 -14.56 -28.57 -15.93
N SER A 410 -15.09 -28.33 -17.13
CA SER A 410 -14.85 -29.17 -18.30
C SER A 410 -13.54 -28.77 -18.97
N TYR A 411 -12.47 -29.52 -18.68
CA TYR A 411 -11.14 -29.33 -19.27
C TYR A 411 -10.80 -30.49 -20.22
N GLU A 412 -10.32 -30.16 -21.42
CA GLU A 412 -9.83 -31.15 -22.38
C GLU A 412 -8.54 -31.82 -21.88
N ASP A 413 -8.39 -33.11 -22.13
CA ASP A 413 -7.15 -33.85 -21.83
C ASP A 413 -5.97 -33.24 -22.60
N GLY A 414 -4.87 -32.97 -21.89
CA GLY A 414 -3.70 -32.29 -22.45
C GLY A 414 -2.76 -31.72 -21.39
N ASP A 415 -1.68 -31.09 -21.85
CA ASP A 415 -0.71 -30.40 -21.00
C ASP A 415 -1.02 -28.89 -20.99
N TYR A 416 -0.85 -28.26 -19.81
CA TYR A 416 -1.20 -26.87 -19.55
C TYR A 416 -0.18 -26.22 -18.62
N VAL A 417 -0.10 -24.89 -18.67
CA VAL A 417 0.42 -24.06 -17.57
C VAL A 417 -0.77 -23.61 -16.74
N ILE A 418 -0.73 -23.87 -15.43
CA ILE A 418 -1.72 -23.40 -14.47
C ILE A 418 -1.15 -22.25 -13.65
N GLU A 419 -1.91 -21.18 -13.55
CA GLU A 419 -1.69 -20.07 -12.64
C GLU A 419 -2.59 -20.25 -11.40
N ILE A 420 -1.95 -20.34 -10.24
CA ILE A 420 -2.56 -20.57 -8.93
C ILE A 420 -2.35 -19.31 -8.08
N PRO A 421 -3.41 -18.53 -7.78
CA PRO A 421 -3.33 -17.49 -6.77
C PRO A 421 -2.91 -18.05 -5.40
N THR A 422 -2.14 -17.29 -4.63
CA THR A 422 -1.71 -17.73 -3.30
C THR A 422 -2.88 -17.80 -2.31
N SER A 423 -3.98 -17.10 -2.56
CA SER A 423 -5.25 -17.24 -1.84
C SER A 423 -5.98 -18.57 -2.12
N SER A 424 -5.63 -19.27 -3.20
CA SER A 424 -6.23 -20.57 -3.58
C SER A 424 -5.66 -21.75 -2.81
N ILE A 425 -4.52 -21.58 -2.14
CA ILE A 425 -3.80 -22.65 -1.45
C ILE A 425 -4.36 -22.79 -0.03
N ARG A 426 -4.95 -23.96 0.26
CA ARG A 426 -5.60 -24.28 1.52
C ARG A 426 -4.86 -25.41 2.24
N LYS A 427 -5.03 -25.52 3.57
CA LYS A 427 -4.54 -26.66 4.37
C LYS A 427 -5.44 -27.88 4.22
N GLY A 428 -4.86 -29.08 4.37
CA GLY A 428 -5.53 -30.35 4.07
C GLY A 428 -5.37 -30.70 2.59
N GLY A 429 -5.90 -31.83 2.11
CA GLY A 429 -5.79 -32.23 0.69
C GLY A 429 -4.72 -33.27 0.40
N LYS A 430 -4.22 -33.28 -0.85
CA LYS A 430 -3.40 -34.37 -1.42
C LYS A 430 -1.98 -33.99 -1.80
N ILE A 431 -1.68 -32.71 -2.04
CA ILE A 431 -0.32 -32.29 -2.40
C ILE A 431 0.51 -32.26 -1.10
N THR A 432 1.59 -33.02 -1.07
CA THR A 432 2.55 -32.99 0.05
C THR A 432 3.66 -31.99 -0.27
N CYS A 433 3.98 -31.10 0.67
CA CYS A 433 5.08 -30.14 0.54
C CYS A 433 5.88 -30.05 1.85
N ASN A 434 7.16 -29.69 1.71
CA ASN A 434 8.04 -29.38 2.84
C ASN A 434 8.05 -27.86 3.09
N ILE A 435 8.04 -27.42 4.35
CA ILE A 435 8.23 -26.00 4.68
C ILE A 435 9.72 -25.65 4.60
N VAL A 436 10.10 -24.69 3.74
CA VAL A 436 11.50 -24.33 3.46
C VAL A 436 11.87 -22.88 3.80
N ASP A 437 10.88 -22.05 4.16
CA ASP A 437 11.04 -20.70 4.71
C ASP A 437 9.73 -20.25 5.39
N LYS A 438 9.80 -19.29 6.31
CA LYS A 438 8.71 -18.81 7.17
C LYS A 438 8.88 -17.32 7.46
N ASP A 439 7.93 -16.49 7.02
CA ASP A 439 7.92 -15.03 7.23
C ASP A 439 6.63 -14.56 7.92
N ILE A 440 6.67 -13.46 8.67
CA ILE A 440 5.55 -12.92 9.46
C ILE A 440 5.08 -11.59 8.88
N LEU A 441 3.89 -11.59 8.29
CA LEU A 441 3.22 -10.45 7.63
C LEU A 441 2.09 -9.93 8.53
N GLU A 442 2.41 -8.93 9.35
CA GLU A 442 1.52 -8.35 10.38
C GLU A 442 0.95 -9.40 11.35
N ASP A 443 -0.29 -9.85 11.14
CA ASP A 443 -1.04 -10.84 11.92
C ASP A 443 -1.07 -12.23 11.27
N LYS A 444 -0.41 -12.40 10.11
CA LYS A 444 -0.37 -13.62 9.30
C LYS A 444 1.04 -14.18 9.21
N ILE A 445 1.11 -15.49 9.03
CA ILE A 445 2.34 -16.22 8.72
C ILE A 445 2.30 -16.63 7.25
N VAL A 446 3.44 -16.56 6.57
CA VAL A 446 3.60 -17.05 5.21
C VAL A 446 4.66 -18.14 5.21
N TYR A 447 4.23 -19.36 4.89
CA TYR A 447 5.10 -20.49 4.68
C TYR A 447 5.48 -20.56 3.20
N THR A 448 6.78 -20.61 2.92
CA THR A 448 7.27 -21.06 1.62
C THR A 448 7.37 -22.57 1.66
N LEU A 449 6.68 -23.21 0.74
CA LEU A 449 6.55 -24.65 0.60
C LEU A 449 7.36 -25.10 -0.62
N GLU A 450 7.94 -26.29 -0.58
CA GLU A 450 8.64 -26.91 -1.71
C GLU A 450 8.04 -28.28 -2.05
N ASN A 451 7.88 -28.53 -3.36
CA ASN A 451 7.57 -29.82 -3.94
C ASN A 451 8.35 -29.97 -5.27
N ASN A 452 9.28 -30.92 -5.33
CA ASN A 452 10.05 -31.25 -6.54
C ASN A 452 10.67 -30.01 -7.23
N SER A 453 11.40 -29.19 -6.47
CA SER A 453 12.05 -27.95 -6.95
C SER A 453 11.10 -26.90 -7.55
N ASN A 454 9.81 -26.98 -7.19
CA ASN A 454 8.82 -25.92 -7.36
C ASN A 454 8.41 -25.39 -5.99
N PHE A 455 8.15 -24.09 -5.92
CA PHE A 455 7.76 -23.42 -4.68
C PHE A 455 6.28 -23.11 -4.68
N LEU A 456 5.69 -23.10 -3.49
CA LEU A 456 4.28 -22.81 -3.21
C LEU A 456 4.21 -21.88 -1.98
N PHE A 457 3.20 -21.03 -1.86
CA PHE A 457 3.05 -20.13 -0.71
C PHE A 457 1.72 -20.38 0.00
N LEU A 458 1.77 -20.59 1.32
CA LEU A 458 0.59 -20.78 2.15
C LEU A 458 0.52 -19.65 3.19
N VAL A 459 -0.62 -18.96 3.24
CA VAL A 459 -0.92 -17.96 4.27
C VAL A 459 -1.69 -18.63 5.41
N GLY A 460 -1.15 -18.52 6.63
CA GLY A 460 -1.76 -19.03 7.85
C GLY A 460 -1.91 -17.95 8.92
N ASN A 461 -2.39 -18.34 10.11
CA ASN A 461 -2.48 -17.48 11.29
C ASN A 461 -1.17 -17.50 12.09
N VAL A 462 -0.76 -16.36 12.68
CA VAL A 462 0.50 -16.26 13.46
C VAL A 462 0.60 -17.23 14.65
N ASN A 463 -0.53 -17.71 15.17
CA ASN A 463 -0.57 -18.69 16.28
C ASN A 463 -0.24 -20.13 15.85
N GLU A 464 0.07 -20.38 14.58
CA GLU A 464 0.35 -21.71 14.05
C GLU A 464 1.79 -22.16 14.33
N THR A 465 1.93 -23.38 14.85
CA THR A 465 3.19 -23.92 15.40
C THR A 465 4.03 -24.69 14.37
N HIS A 466 3.77 -24.56 13.06
CA HIS A 466 4.58 -25.25 12.06
C HIS A 466 5.96 -24.63 11.93
N GLU A 467 6.98 -25.47 11.83
CA GLU A 467 8.39 -25.07 11.72
C GLU A 467 9.02 -25.46 10.37
N ILE A 468 10.21 -24.94 10.13
CA ILE A 468 10.98 -25.26 8.91
C ILE A 468 11.35 -26.75 8.94
N ASN A 469 11.23 -27.40 7.79
CA ASN A 469 11.30 -28.84 7.53
C ASN A 469 10.04 -29.66 7.94
N ASP A 470 8.97 -29.04 8.46
CA ASP A 470 7.70 -29.73 8.60
C ASP A 470 7.15 -30.17 7.23
N VAL A 471 6.50 -31.32 7.21
CA VAL A 471 5.77 -31.83 6.04
C VAL A 471 4.29 -31.54 6.22
N ILE A 472 3.71 -30.77 5.30
CA ILE A 472 2.28 -30.43 5.32
C ILE A 472 1.56 -30.91 4.05
N LYS A 473 0.24 -31.07 4.16
CA LYS A 473 -0.65 -31.34 3.03
C LYS A 473 -1.45 -30.10 2.70
N ILE A 474 -1.48 -29.76 1.41
CA ILE A 474 -2.23 -28.64 0.85
C ILE A 474 -3.19 -29.09 -0.26
N ASP A 475 -4.18 -28.24 -0.50
CA ASP A 475 -5.16 -28.34 -1.55
C ASP A 475 -5.20 -27.04 -2.35
N VAL A 476 -5.66 -27.10 -3.59
CA VAL A 476 -5.68 -25.97 -4.52
C VAL A 476 -7.10 -25.73 -5.00
N ASP A 477 -7.63 -24.54 -4.68
CA ASP A 477 -8.97 -24.14 -5.09
C ASP A 477 -9.04 -23.77 -6.59
N LEU A 478 -9.29 -24.80 -7.41
CA LEU A 478 -9.36 -24.71 -8.87
C LEU A 478 -10.40 -23.72 -9.40
N LYS A 479 -11.38 -23.26 -8.59
CA LYS A 479 -12.29 -22.14 -8.98
C LYS A 479 -11.52 -20.89 -9.40
N THR A 480 -10.39 -20.65 -8.75
CA THR A 480 -9.64 -19.39 -8.81
C THR A 480 -8.37 -19.51 -9.64
N CYS A 481 -8.09 -20.69 -10.18
CA CYS A 481 -6.92 -20.95 -11.01
C CYS A 481 -7.24 -20.72 -12.50
N THR A 482 -6.27 -20.25 -13.26
CA THR A 482 -6.36 -20.12 -14.73
C THR A 482 -5.48 -21.17 -15.38
N LEU A 483 -5.98 -21.92 -16.36
CA LEU A 483 -5.21 -22.91 -17.12
C LEU A 483 -5.06 -22.45 -18.57
N LYS A 484 -3.86 -22.56 -19.13
CA LYS A 484 -3.55 -22.14 -20.50
C LYS A 484 -2.63 -23.13 -21.21
N ASN A 485 -2.92 -23.38 -22.48
CA ASN A 485 -1.98 -23.94 -23.45
C ASN A 485 -2.09 -23.17 -24.78
N ASP A 486 -1.46 -23.66 -25.85
CA ASP A 486 -1.41 -22.97 -27.15
C ASP A 486 -2.78 -22.87 -27.86
N LYS A 487 -3.77 -23.66 -27.44
CA LYS A 487 -5.11 -23.74 -28.08
C LYS A 487 -6.22 -23.22 -27.19
N ASN A 488 -6.17 -23.56 -25.90
CA ASN A 488 -7.24 -23.37 -24.93
C ASN A 488 -6.77 -22.48 -23.78
N THR A 489 -7.65 -21.58 -23.32
CA THR A 489 -7.46 -20.84 -22.05
C THR A 489 -8.73 -20.95 -21.23
N TYR A 490 -8.65 -21.68 -20.12
CA TYR A 490 -9.71 -21.78 -19.13
C TYR A 490 -9.45 -20.75 -18.03
N GLN A 491 -10.23 -19.68 -18.02
CA GLN A 491 -10.08 -18.62 -17.03
C GLN A 491 -10.68 -19.03 -15.68
N ALA A 492 -10.09 -18.50 -14.59
CA ALA A 492 -10.67 -18.52 -13.27
C ALA A 492 -12.09 -17.95 -13.25
N LEU A 493 -12.92 -18.39 -12.30
CA LEU A 493 -14.23 -17.81 -12.02
C LEU A 493 -14.04 -16.32 -11.67
N ASN A 494 -14.65 -15.42 -12.44
CA ASN A 494 -14.60 -14.00 -12.11
C ASN A 494 -15.40 -13.75 -10.81
N LEU A 495 -14.67 -13.39 -9.74
CA LEU A 495 -15.26 -13.08 -8.43
C LEU A 495 -15.68 -11.62 -8.27
N VAL A 496 -15.71 -10.83 -9.36
CA VAL A 496 -16.27 -9.47 -9.38
C VAL A 496 -17.31 -9.36 -10.48
N ASN A 497 -18.57 -9.28 -10.06
CA ASN A 497 -19.70 -8.92 -10.90
C ASN A 497 -19.75 -7.40 -11.05
N VAL A 498 -20.17 -6.92 -12.23
CA VAL A 498 -20.39 -5.49 -12.50
C VAL A 498 -21.79 -5.30 -13.06
N LEU A 499 -22.55 -4.35 -12.52
CA LEU A 499 -23.86 -3.93 -13.04
C LEU A 499 -23.94 -2.41 -13.16
N THR A 500 -24.55 -1.92 -14.24
CA THR A 500 -24.84 -0.49 -14.42
C THR A 500 -26.05 -0.07 -13.61
N ALA A 501 -25.95 1.04 -12.89
CA ALA A 501 -27.05 1.62 -12.14
C ALA A 501 -27.09 3.15 -12.27
N SER A 502 -28.22 3.73 -11.86
CA SER A 502 -28.40 5.19 -11.70
C SER A 502 -28.75 5.54 -10.26
N VAL A 503 -28.18 6.63 -9.74
CA VAL A 503 -28.40 7.08 -8.35
C VAL A 503 -29.66 7.95 -8.29
N ILE A 504 -30.70 7.46 -7.61
CA ILE A 504 -31.93 8.21 -7.37
C ILE A 504 -31.85 8.89 -6.01
N LYS A 505 -31.94 10.22 -5.99
CA LYS A 505 -32.05 11.01 -4.76
C LYS A 505 -33.49 11.12 -4.29
N ASN A 506 -33.78 10.51 -3.14
CA ASN A 506 -35.08 10.53 -2.49
C ASN A 506 -35.08 11.47 -1.29
N SER A 507 -36.26 11.75 -0.73
CA SER A 507 -36.39 12.53 0.50
C SER A 507 -37.63 12.18 1.31
N LEU A 508 -37.48 12.11 2.63
CA LEU A 508 -38.54 11.84 3.60
C LEU A 508 -38.69 13.02 4.56
N MET A 509 -39.91 13.28 5.03
CA MET A 509 -40.14 14.22 6.14
C MET A 509 -40.10 13.43 7.45
N VAL A 510 -39.03 13.60 8.23
CA VAL A 510 -38.80 12.89 9.50
C VAL A 510 -39.10 13.84 10.67
N GLU A 511 -39.73 13.34 11.71
CA GLU A 511 -40.04 14.10 12.92
C GLU A 511 -38.90 13.98 13.94
N HIS A 512 -38.26 15.10 14.23
CA HIS A 512 -37.16 15.25 15.18
C HIS A 512 -37.66 15.95 16.43
N HIS A 513 -37.00 15.75 17.56
CA HIS A 513 -37.27 16.48 18.80
C HIS A 513 -36.11 17.41 19.12
N ASP A 514 -36.38 18.65 19.50
CA ASP A 514 -35.34 19.59 19.95
C ASP A 514 -34.79 19.22 21.34
N GLN A 515 -33.77 19.95 21.80
CA GLN A 515 -33.17 19.72 23.13
C GLN A 515 -34.13 19.95 24.31
N LYS A 516 -35.35 20.42 24.06
CA LYS A 516 -36.43 20.63 25.04
C LYS A 516 -37.62 19.69 24.80
N GLY A 517 -37.48 18.70 23.92
CA GLY A 517 -38.51 17.70 23.63
C GLY A 517 -39.63 18.18 22.69
N LYS A 518 -39.47 19.30 22.00
CA LYS A 518 -40.50 19.81 21.07
C LYS A 518 -40.34 19.18 19.68
N PRO A 519 -41.39 18.58 19.08
CA PRO A 519 -41.30 18.00 17.75
C PRO A 519 -41.20 19.06 16.64
N PHE A 520 -40.34 18.80 15.66
CA PHE A 520 -40.22 19.56 14.41
C PHE A 520 -39.92 18.60 13.24
N LYS A 521 -40.47 18.89 12.06
CA LYS A 521 -40.25 18.03 10.87
C LYS A 521 -39.07 18.54 10.05
N ARG A 522 -38.10 17.67 9.80
CA ARG A 522 -36.92 17.92 8.95
C ARG A 522 -37.00 17.05 7.69
N LYS A 523 -36.66 17.64 6.55
CA LYS A 523 -36.49 16.90 5.30
C LYS A 523 -35.14 16.18 5.32
N GLU A 524 -35.17 14.86 5.42
CA GLU A 524 -34.00 14.00 5.26
C GLU A 524 -33.90 13.52 3.82
N TYR A 525 -32.67 13.29 3.36
CA TYR A 525 -32.38 12.77 2.03
C TYR A 525 -31.73 11.40 2.16
N TYR A 526 -32.05 10.50 1.23
CA TYR A 526 -31.42 9.19 1.09
C TYR A 526 -31.30 8.85 -0.40
N CYS A 527 -30.41 7.93 -0.75
CA CYS A 527 -30.29 7.44 -2.12
C CYS A 527 -30.98 6.08 -2.28
N THR A 528 -31.34 5.75 -3.51
CA THR A 528 -31.56 4.37 -3.95
C THR A 528 -30.82 4.16 -5.27
N LEU A 529 -30.44 2.91 -5.56
CA LEU A 529 -29.75 2.56 -6.80
C LEU A 529 -30.72 1.85 -7.71
N LYS A 530 -31.01 2.42 -8.89
CA LYS A 530 -31.82 1.74 -9.90
C LYS A 530 -30.91 1.00 -10.86
N THR A 531 -30.95 -0.33 -10.82
CA THR A 531 -30.23 -1.23 -11.73
C THR A 531 -31.25 -2.02 -12.54
N SER A 532 -31.12 -2.03 -13.86
CA SER A 532 -32.10 -2.62 -14.78
C SER A 532 -33.54 -2.13 -14.46
N ASN A 533 -34.44 -3.04 -14.08
CA ASN A 533 -35.84 -2.75 -13.76
C ASN A 533 -36.13 -2.56 -12.25
N HIS A 534 -35.13 -2.73 -11.38
CA HIS A 534 -35.33 -2.82 -9.93
C HIS A 534 -34.58 -1.70 -9.16
N ILE A 535 -35.06 -1.37 -7.95
CA ILE A 535 -34.54 -0.29 -7.11
C ILE A 535 -34.01 -0.89 -5.80
N LEU A 536 -32.69 -0.87 -5.64
CA LEU A 536 -32.01 -1.30 -4.42
C LEU A 536 -32.01 -0.15 -3.38
N GLN A 537 -32.44 -0.46 -2.16
CA GLN A 537 -32.36 0.45 -1.01
C GLN A 537 -30.92 0.52 -0.49
N THR A 538 -30.27 1.69 -0.52
CA THR A 538 -28.93 1.84 0.08
C THR A 538 -29.03 1.80 1.61
N ASN A 539 -28.05 1.20 2.28
CA ASN A 539 -27.87 1.42 3.72
C ASN A 539 -27.54 2.91 4.00
N LYS A 540 -27.54 3.31 5.29
CA LYS A 540 -27.33 4.71 5.69
C LYS A 540 -25.96 5.24 5.25
N ASP A 541 -24.91 4.44 5.37
CA ASP A 541 -23.54 4.88 5.11
C ASP A 541 -23.30 5.07 3.61
N LEU A 542 -23.69 4.09 2.79
CA LEU A 542 -23.65 4.18 1.33
C LEU A 542 -24.51 5.33 0.81
N GLY A 543 -25.72 5.49 1.36
CA GLY A 543 -26.61 6.59 1.01
C GLY A 543 -26.03 7.96 1.38
N PHE A 544 -25.38 8.07 2.55
CA PHE A 544 -24.71 9.29 2.98
C PHE A 544 -23.49 9.62 2.10
N ASN A 545 -22.66 8.64 1.79
CA ASN A 545 -21.49 8.80 0.91
C ASN A 545 -21.91 9.26 -0.49
N LEU A 546 -22.95 8.67 -1.08
CA LEU A 546 -23.48 9.12 -2.36
C LEU A 546 -24.11 10.52 -2.32
N LEU A 547 -24.58 10.99 -1.16
CA LEU A 547 -25.15 12.33 -0.97
C LEU A 547 -24.12 13.41 -0.66
N SER A 548 -22.99 13.06 -0.03
CA SER A 548 -21.91 13.98 0.36
C SER A 548 -21.00 14.36 -0.82
N LEU A 549 -20.95 13.51 -1.85
CA LEU A 549 -20.25 13.78 -3.11
C LEU A 549 -20.73 15.09 -3.77
N LYS A 550 -19.86 16.11 -3.78
CA LYS A 550 -20.14 17.43 -4.35
C LYS A 550 -20.29 17.44 -5.88
N GLU A 551 -19.94 16.36 -6.57
CA GLU A 551 -20.20 16.21 -8.01
C GLU A 551 -21.71 16.08 -8.29
N LYS A 552 -22.42 17.19 -8.47
CA LYS A 552 -23.86 17.22 -8.83
C LYS A 552 -24.23 16.48 -10.15
N LYS A 553 -23.28 15.84 -10.82
CA LYS A 553 -23.46 15.03 -12.04
C LYS A 553 -23.68 13.53 -11.80
N ILE A 554 -23.28 12.94 -10.66
CA ILE A 554 -23.56 11.51 -10.38
C ILE A 554 -25.06 11.16 -10.25
N PHE A 555 -25.94 12.15 -10.13
CA PHE A 555 -27.41 11.98 -10.23
C PHE A 555 -27.92 12.08 -11.68
N LYS A 556 -27.02 12.15 -12.67
CA LYS A 556 -27.31 12.26 -14.11
C LYS A 556 -26.53 11.27 -14.96
N ASP A 557 -25.32 10.96 -14.54
CA ASP A 557 -24.43 9.99 -15.18
C ASP A 557 -24.65 8.60 -14.56
N ASP A 558 -24.56 7.54 -15.37
CA ASP A 558 -24.63 6.16 -14.87
C ASP A 558 -23.36 5.78 -14.07
N ILE A 559 -23.51 4.83 -13.16
CA ILE A 559 -22.48 4.28 -12.27
C ILE A 559 -22.35 2.77 -12.45
N GLU A 560 -21.22 2.20 -12.04
CA GLU A 560 -21.02 0.76 -11.94
C GLU A 560 -21.07 0.31 -10.48
N ILE A 561 -21.86 -0.72 -10.19
CA ILE A 561 -21.86 -1.46 -8.92
C ILE A 561 -21.00 -2.70 -9.10
N HIS A 562 -19.90 -2.78 -8.36
CA HIS A 562 -18.98 -3.93 -8.32
C HIS A 562 -19.23 -4.73 -7.03
N PHE A 563 -19.48 -6.03 -7.14
CA PHE A 563 -19.85 -6.90 -6.02
C PHE A 563 -19.39 -8.35 -6.25
N THR A 564 -19.15 -9.13 -5.20
CA THR A 564 -18.73 -10.53 -5.38
C THR A 564 -19.93 -11.46 -5.56
N PRO A 565 -19.74 -12.69 -6.09
CA PRO A 565 -20.78 -13.71 -6.11
C PRO A 565 -21.34 -14.10 -4.73
N TYR A 566 -20.63 -13.75 -3.65
CA TYR A 566 -21.07 -13.99 -2.27
C TYR A 566 -21.95 -12.87 -1.71
N ASP A 567 -21.91 -11.68 -2.32
CA ASP A 567 -22.72 -10.52 -1.93
C ASP A 567 -24.10 -10.53 -2.60
N ALA A 568 -24.37 -11.47 -3.51
CA ALA A 568 -25.65 -11.65 -4.17
C ALA A 568 -26.33 -12.95 -3.73
N PHE A 569 -27.66 -12.92 -3.60
CA PHE A 569 -28.45 -14.10 -3.25
C PHE A 569 -29.82 -14.09 -3.95
N PHE A 570 -30.29 -15.27 -4.34
CA PHE A 570 -31.61 -15.46 -4.92
C PHE A 570 -32.72 -15.15 -3.92
N THR A 571 -33.87 -14.68 -4.41
CA THR A 571 -35.03 -14.37 -3.57
C THR A 571 -36.34 -14.79 -4.23
N ASP A 572 -37.19 -15.45 -3.45
CA ASP A 572 -38.56 -15.82 -3.85
C ASP A 572 -39.56 -14.66 -3.72
N LYS A 573 -39.10 -13.48 -3.28
CA LYS A 573 -39.94 -12.29 -3.17
C LYS A 573 -40.20 -11.69 -4.55
N ASP A 574 -41.35 -11.03 -4.71
CA ASP A 574 -41.65 -10.26 -5.92
C ASP A 574 -40.65 -9.12 -6.19
N ASP A 575 -39.91 -8.71 -5.17
CA ASP A 575 -38.96 -7.61 -5.18
C ASP A 575 -37.52 -8.11 -5.33
N GLY A 576 -36.90 -7.87 -6.49
CA GLY A 576 -35.52 -8.24 -6.81
C GLY A 576 -35.15 -7.93 -8.26
N ILE A 577 -33.85 -8.02 -8.57
CA ILE A 577 -33.30 -7.88 -9.92
C ILE A 577 -33.62 -9.16 -10.71
N GLU A 578 -34.25 -9.00 -11.87
CA GLU A 578 -34.54 -10.10 -12.79
C GLU A 578 -33.27 -10.61 -13.46
N CYS A 579 -33.07 -11.93 -13.48
CA CYS A 579 -31.97 -12.57 -14.19
C CYS A 579 -32.39 -13.90 -14.83
N GLU A 580 -31.68 -14.32 -15.87
CA GLU A 580 -31.82 -15.66 -16.45
C GLU A 580 -30.65 -16.55 -16.00
N VAL A 581 -30.94 -17.60 -15.21
CA VAL A 581 -29.96 -18.60 -14.79
C VAL A 581 -29.77 -19.61 -15.93
N LYS A 582 -28.58 -19.60 -16.54
CA LYS A 582 -28.25 -20.49 -17.68
C LYS A 582 -27.65 -21.83 -17.24
N GLU A 583 -26.86 -21.82 -16.17
CA GLU A 583 -26.05 -22.97 -15.75
C GLU A 583 -25.75 -22.92 -14.25
N ILE A 584 -25.63 -24.08 -13.61
CA ILE A 584 -25.18 -24.24 -12.22
C ILE A 584 -23.82 -24.93 -12.22
N LEU A 585 -22.81 -24.22 -11.72
CA LEU A 585 -21.43 -24.66 -11.63
C LEU A 585 -21.17 -25.34 -10.28
N ASP A 586 -21.07 -26.68 -10.29
CA ASP A 586 -20.72 -27.52 -9.14
C ASP A 586 -19.20 -27.62 -8.94
N PHE A 587 -18.67 -26.85 -7.98
CA PHE A 587 -17.27 -26.90 -7.56
C PHE A 587 -17.04 -27.78 -6.32
N GLY A 588 -17.94 -28.73 -6.03
CA GLY A 588 -17.85 -29.64 -4.87
C GLY A 588 -18.46 -29.03 -3.62
N ASP A 589 -17.68 -28.23 -2.89
CA ASP A 589 -18.12 -27.60 -1.63
C ASP A 589 -19.04 -26.39 -1.86
N GLU A 590 -19.03 -25.81 -3.06
CA GLU A 590 -19.78 -24.61 -3.40
C GLU A 590 -20.40 -24.70 -4.80
N LEU A 591 -21.57 -24.09 -4.95
CA LEU A 591 -22.34 -24.03 -6.19
C LEU A 591 -22.50 -22.56 -6.59
N PHE A 592 -22.31 -22.24 -7.87
CA PHE A 592 -22.52 -20.90 -8.42
C PHE A 592 -23.43 -20.95 -9.65
N ALA A 593 -24.42 -20.06 -9.69
CA ALA A 593 -25.29 -19.89 -10.83
C ALA A 593 -24.68 -18.87 -11.81
N THR A 594 -24.51 -19.28 -13.07
CA THR A 594 -24.23 -18.35 -14.17
C THR A 594 -25.52 -17.66 -14.57
N CYS A 595 -25.62 -16.36 -14.31
CA CYS A 595 -26.82 -15.56 -14.52
C CYS A 595 -26.58 -14.47 -15.57
N TYR A 596 -27.60 -14.13 -16.34
CA TYR A 596 -27.57 -12.99 -17.25
C TYR A 596 -28.58 -11.92 -16.82
N VAL A 597 -28.13 -10.67 -16.73
CA VAL A 597 -28.94 -9.48 -16.44
C VAL A 597 -28.77 -8.51 -17.60
N ASN A 598 -29.82 -8.31 -18.41
CA ASN A 598 -29.76 -7.49 -19.64
C ASN A 598 -28.56 -7.81 -20.56
N GLY A 599 -28.17 -9.09 -20.66
CA GLY A 599 -27.02 -9.56 -21.44
C GLY A 599 -25.67 -9.50 -20.71
N ILE A 600 -25.58 -8.86 -19.55
CA ILE A 600 -24.38 -8.87 -18.70
C ILE A 600 -24.32 -10.20 -17.94
N LYS A 601 -23.21 -10.93 -18.09
CA LYS A 601 -22.94 -12.19 -17.37
C LYS A 601 -22.45 -11.90 -15.95
N ILE A 602 -23.11 -12.46 -14.95
CA ILE A 602 -22.73 -12.42 -13.54
C ILE A 602 -22.75 -13.83 -12.92
N PHE A 603 -22.08 -14.01 -11.80
CA PHE A 603 -22.08 -15.24 -11.01
C PHE A 603 -22.68 -14.98 -9.64
N ILE A 604 -23.57 -15.88 -9.17
CA ILE A 604 -24.24 -15.76 -7.87
C ILE A 604 -24.03 -17.07 -7.10
N LYS A 605 -23.63 -17.01 -5.83
CA LYS A 605 -23.56 -18.21 -4.98
C LYS A 605 -24.96 -18.78 -4.78
N CYS A 606 -25.11 -20.07 -5.01
CA CYS A 606 -26.40 -20.74 -5.06
C CYS A 606 -26.40 -22.06 -4.27
N ASP A 607 -27.53 -22.75 -4.26
CA ASP A 607 -27.72 -24.04 -3.61
C ASP A 607 -28.17 -25.11 -4.61
N LYS A 608 -28.43 -26.34 -4.14
CA LYS A 608 -28.90 -27.45 -4.98
C LYS A 608 -30.37 -27.33 -5.42
N ASN A 609 -31.13 -26.38 -4.86
CA ASN A 609 -32.55 -26.17 -5.13
C ASN A 609 -32.80 -25.06 -6.17
N THR A 610 -31.77 -24.25 -6.43
CA THR A 610 -31.76 -23.17 -7.43
C THR A 610 -32.15 -23.72 -8.81
N LYS A 611 -33.09 -23.05 -9.48
CA LYS A 611 -33.67 -23.52 -10.75
C LYS A 611 -33.05 -22.80 -11.95
N LEU A 612 -32.89 -23.51 -13.07
CA LEU A 612 -32.55 -22.90 -14.35
C LEU A 612 -33.71 -22.06 -14.89
N GLY A 613 -33.40 -21.04 -15.70
CA GLY A 613 -34.38 -20.13 -16.30
C GLY A 613 -34.57 -18.82 -15.50
N PRO A 614 -35.73 -18.16 -15.65
CA PRO A 614 -36.00 -16.87 -15.00
C PRO A 614 -36.00 -16.97 -13.47
N ASN A 615 -35.20 -16.13 -12.82
CA ASN A 615 -35.10 -16.01 -11.36
C ASN A 615 -35.00 -14.53 -10.97
N LYS A 616 -35.13 -14.25 -9.66
CA LYS A 616 -34.84 -12.94 -9.06
C LYS A 616 -33.76 -13.06 -8.01
N PHE A 617 -32.90 -12.04 -7.91
CA PHE A 617 -31.87 -11.95 -6.88
C PHE A 617 -31.77 -10.54 -6.32
N THR A 618 -31.08 -10.39 -5.19
CA THR A 618 -30.74 -9.08 -4.62
C THR A 618 -29.27 -9.06 -4.17
N ILE A 619 -28.77 -7.88 -3.85
CA ILE A 619 -27.36 -7.62 -3.55
C ILE A 619 -27.26 -7.00 -2.15
N ASN A 620 -26.39 -7.55 -1.30
CA ASN A 620 -26.00 -6.91 -0.06
C ASN A 620 -25.10 -5.71 -0.38
N LEU A 621 -25.67 -4.50 -0.27
CA LEU A 621 -24.97 -3.24 -0.52
C LEU A 621 -23.95 -2.83 0.56
N GLU A 622 -23.69 -3.65 1.58
CA GLU A 622 -22.66 -3.37 2.60
C GLU A 622 -21.22 -3.55 2.08
N ASN A 623 -20.99 -4.46 1.13
CA ASN A 623 -19.64 -4.83 0.65
C ASN A 623 -19.34 -4.36 -0.78
N VAL A 624 -20.25 -3.63 -1.42
CA VAL A 624 -20.10 -3.23 -2.82
C VAL A 624 -19.16 -2.04 -2.99
N ALA A 625 -18.52 -1.94 -4.15
CA ALA A 625 -17.80 -0.75 -4.57
C ALA A 625 -18.57 -0.06 -5.71
N ILE A 626 -18.71 1.26 -5.64
CA ILE A 626 -19.40 2.06 -6.66
C ILE A 626 -18.40 2.93 -7.41
N TYR A 627 -18.43 2.88 -8.74
CA TYR A 627 -17.53 3.64 -9.61
C TYR A 627 -18.29 4.57 -10.57
N SER A 628 -17.69 5.73 -10.85
CA SER A 628 -18.14 6.63 -11.92
C SER A 628 -17.65 6.13 -13.28
N ILE A 629 -18.60 5.90 -14.20
CA ILE A 629 -18.30 5.53 -15.59
C ILE A 629 -17.47 6.62 -16.27
N GLY A 630 -16.40 6.22 -16.96
CA GLY A 630 -15.52 7.11 -17.72
C GLY A 630 -14.51 7.95 -16.91
N LYS A 631 -14.65 8.05 -15.58
CA LYS A 631 -13.68 8.78 -14.72
C LYS A 631 -12.72 7.87 -13.94
N SER A 632 -13.05 6.58 -13.82
CA SER A 632 -12.34 5.60 -12.98
C SER A 632 -12.15 6.11 -11.54
N LEU A 633 -13.21 6.70 -10.99
CA LEU A 633 -13.25 7.27 -9.64
C LEU A 633 -14.15 6.38 -8.78
N ARG A 634 -13.64 5.85 -7.67
CA ARG A 634 -14.49 5.21 -6.66
C ARG A 634 -15.29 6.28 -5.91
N LEU A 635 -16.61 6.07 -5.83
CA LEU A 635 -17.59 6.96 -5.23
C LEU A 635 -17.98 6.50 -3.82
N ALA A 636 -18.03 5.18 -3.60
CA ALA A 636 -18.24 4.50 -2.33
C ALA A 636 -17.60 3.11 -2.35
#